data_AF-A0AB34FUS7-F1
#
_entry.id   AF-A0AB34FUS7-F1
#
_cell.length_a   1.000
_cell.length_b   1.000
_cell.length_c   1.000
_cell.angle_alpha   90.00
_cell.angle_beta   90.00
_cell.angle_gamma   90.00
#
_symmetry.space_group_name_H-M   'P 1'
#
loop_
_entity.id
_entity.type
_entity.pdbx_description
1 polymer ?
#
loop_
_entity_poly.entity_id
_entity_poly.type
_entity_poly.pdbx_seq_one_letter_code
_entity_poly.pdbx_strand_id
1 'polypeptide(L)'
;MSMITLMSFLGGLTCTQAYIIRTNSSATVQKLPPSPRLVSLSEAAVFDEQRIWDRELKVPPSPSFPNSTASETSTVGAFAHLTIKTSIAPEATVQIPPPLGSKTPHTFGTLYTELDVKGRATQTPLLSQKITTPTTLLKPTVAATSVATPPPPLRTMVSKDIFAEPIDTKGPPSNIAVRKDHPVPRKGIQTKAPLQTNKFYSNFFLGDQLGPSYTFPYSVQWAGGKGASSSWGISCSHIEPHQRVFGEEKFNGAASYYINPVGIQSMVVSAKELGNDTKLSLDSVTAFSARIGLSKDDKSPPAVLFPLVQGMAYITAQFDGAVPLLQTGVYFKAMSRITKDPKQQVTKYTFNLEDGTTWRVYAWKTKGDDLDLEVINNGLAQSKKPFHGILQVCKDPGTADSEKMLDDGAGIYPVTVALSGSASGSTGNYSFKFEKGGHQTGDLYMYALPHHVASFNSETKQRVQKVQLQSTTKGMATLVKGTEWTMVEPHMPVDIGFEPWHPEKGNITHLSDKAKSTIRAAAAKEVSQDMIAQSNLDSMYFSGKALAKYGTILYVINDLIGDKALAQTGLGQLKAAFATFSANKQKFPLTLETAWGGVVSSASYVTGDAGLDFGNTYYNDHHFHYGYHILAAATIGQLDPGWVKENADYVNTLVRDIANPSAKDGFFPMWRNFDWYHGHSWAHGLYAAMDGKDQESSSEDMMHAYALKMWGKVTGNTDLEARSNLQLAIISRSLQSYYLYRDDNSVQPKQFIGNKVAGILFENKVDHTTYFDPHIEAIQGIHMIPILPPTPFVRVADFVKEEWDAFFSKGRVDDIRNAWKGIIYASYATVDPKMAWEFFTSDTFDPQWLDGGASLTWFMAYAAVTHKARQDMMSLTLLRLGASLMVAAVALASQVDAADSDINWDENKVLGLQGGAVPVGEPVMVYTNVSNSKYAKDGFEKMEIYLDVQAEQNTSLFFPDVYCVIVPCVWTNVTTLNITIPKDAFPSGAEMKIWSEIYDSHQPDKDPTGFVSPSKSVRFNSTGGTGSFSEFEKRNGWSIFGSDAYIFSCDVITCARKCMVKYLDPNKAGFAQEYTKAMRDCTKACGPFVEDLDKRDKCITTNATEHKEAGSGGGTGDKSKDDGGDGSSAAARGMLATAGQAGAMLAAWSLAWLVM
;
A
#
# COMPACT_ATOMS: atom_id res chain seq x y z
N MET A 1 63.07 -14.98 -11.77
CA MET A 1 62.06 -15.59 -12.65
C MET A 1 61.15 -14.44 -13.07
N SER A 2 61.42 -13.67 -14.13
CA SER A 2 61.66 -14.04 -15.56
C SER A 2 60.35 -14.48 -16.23
N MET A 3 59.87 -13.98 -17.38
CA MET A 3 60.31 -13.01 -18.43
C MET A 3 59.03 -12.60 -19.25
N ILE A 4 58.91 -11.63 -20.17
CA ILE A 4 59.78 -10.63 -20.86
C ILE A 4 58.85 -9.43 -21.24
N THR A 5 59.15 -8.15 -20.97
CA THR A 5 59.94 -7.16 -21.77
C THR A 5 59.29 -6.60 -23.05
N LEU A 6 58.92 -5.31 -23.01
CA LEU A 6 59.22 -4.32 -24.07
C LEU A 6 59.46 -2.92 -23.44
N MET A 7 60.27 -2.08 -24.09
CA MET A 7 60.83 -0.79 -23.62
C MET A 7 60.21 0.42 -24.38
N SER A 8 60.23 1.70 -23.97
CA SER A 8 60.55 2.47 -22.73
C SER A 8 59.75 3.81 -22.83
N PHE A 9 59.29 4.53 -21.80
CA PHE A 9 59.97 5.20 -20.66
C PHE A 9 61.06 6.23 -21.05
N LEU A 10 61.23 7.40 -20.41
CA LEU A 10 60.31 8.39 -19.78
C LEU A 10 61.15 9.66 -19.44
N GLY A 11 60.54 10.84 -19.30
CA GLY A 11 61.18 12.05 -18.73
C GLY A 11 60.59 12.40 -17.36
N GLY A 12 61.34 13.07 -16.46
CA GLY A 12 60.84 13.38 -15.11
C GLY A 12 61.59 14.51 -14.39
N LEU A 13 61.23 14.73 -13.11
CA LEU A 13 61.82 15.68 -12.14
C LEU A 13 61.53 17.18 -12.47
N THR A 14 61.39 18.15 -11.55
CA THR A 14 61.40 18.22 -10.05
C THR A 14 60.86 19.58 -9.56
N CYS A 15 60.27 19.62 -8.34
CA CYS A 15 60.09 20.83 -7.48
C CYS A 15 59.22 22.00 -8.06
N THR A 16 58.81 23.06 -7.34
CA THR A 16 59.15 23.58 -5.97
C THR A 16 57.92 24.30 -5.32
N GLN A 17 58.02 24.74 -4.07
CA GLN A 17 57.00 25.51 -3.32
C GLN A 17 56.99 27.02 -3.67
N ALA A 18 55.86 27.74 -3.44
CA ALA A 18 55.77 29.00 -2.66
C ALA A 18 54.39 29.72 -2.75
N TYR A 19 54.14 30.68 -1.84
CA TYR A 19 52.92 31.50 -1.66
C TYR A 19 53.06 32.95 -2.18
N ILE A 20 51.93 33.72 -2.21
CA ILE A 20 51.72 35.20 -2.05
C ILE A 20 50.70 35.70 -3.13
N ILE A 21 49.44 36.11 -2.90
CA ILE A 21 48.75 37.07 -1.99
C ILE A 21 48.30 38.36 -2.74
N ARG A 22 46.96 38.62 -2.76
CA ARG A 22 46.25 39.90 -3.11
C ARG A 22 46.37 40.40 -4.58
N THR A 23 45.54 41.32 -5.13
CA THR A 23 44.43 42.17 -4.59
C THR A 23 43.34 42.45 -5.66
N ASN A 24 42.19 43.02 -5.26
CA ASN A 24 41.13 43.56 -6.14
C ASN A 24 41.60 44.70 -7.07
N SER A 25 40.95 44.90 -8.24
CA SER A 25 40.07 46.08 -8.50
C SER A 25 39.58 46.26 -9.97
N SER A 26 38.35 46.80 -10.10
CA SER A 26 37.78 47.65 -11.17
C SER A 26 38.08 47.45 -12.68
N ALA A 27 37.05 46.97 -13.42
CA ALA A 27 36.39 47.55 -14.61
C ALA A 27 37.16 48.33 -15.71
N THR A 28 36.75 48.15 -17.00
CA THR A 28 36.03 49.19 -17.83
C THR A 28 35.83 48.80 -19.33
N VAL A 29 34.58 48.46 -19.70
CA VAL A 29 33.82 48.84 -20.94
C VAL A 29 34.22 48.39 -22.39
N GLN A 30 33.20 47.86 -23.12
CA GLN A 30 32.97 47.75 -24.59
C GLN A 30 33.84 46.89 -25.53
N LYS A 31 33.23 45.82 -26.09
CA LYS A 31 32.59 45.82 -27.44
C LYS A 31 31.71 44.58 -27.70
N LEU A 32 30.71 44.74 -28.58
CA LEU A 32 29.88 43.71 -29.27
C LEU A 32 30.27 43.72 -30.77
N PRO A 33 29.74 42.84 -31.67
CA PRO A 33 28.90 41.62 -31.54
C PRO A 33 29.72 40.33 -31.97
N PRO A 34 29.16 39.13 -32.30
CA PRO A 34 27.75 38.72 -32.51
C PRO A 34 27.27 37.45 -31.77
N SER A 35 26.01 37.09 -32.08
CA SER A 35 25.24 35.91 -31.65
C SER A 35 26.02 34.59 -31.42
N PRO A 36 25.85 33.92 -30.26
CA PRO A 36 26.40 32.59 -30.04
C PRO A 36 25.64 31.52 -30.84
N ARG A 37 26.36 30.50 -31.31
CA ARG A 37 25.78 29.22 -31.75
C ARG A 37 25.38 28.40 -30.52
N LEU A 38 24.47 27.45 -30.71
CA LEU A 38 24.25 26.34 -29.78
C LEU A 38 25.58 25.65 -29.48
N VAL A 39 25.94 25.58 -28.20
CA VAL A 39 27.05 24.76 -27.67
C VAL A 39 26.42 23.52 -27.03
N SER A 40 27.00 22.35 -27.26
CA SER A 40 26.53 21.09 -26.68
C SER A 40 26.77 21.06 -25.17
N LEU A 41 25.72 20.75 -24.40
CA LEU A 41 25.82 20.44 -22.97
C LEU A 41 26.39 19.02 -22.78
N SER A 42 27.67 18.84 -23.10
CA SER A 42 28.43 17.59 -22.92
C SER A 42 29.46 17.65 -21.78
N GLU A 43 29.56 18.80 -21.09
CA GLU A 43 30.41 19.02 -19.91
C GLU A 43 29.63 19.73 -18.80
N ALA A 44 28.59 19.06 -18.28
CA ALA A 44 28.04 19.36 -16.96
C ALA A 44 28.74 18.46 -15.94
N ALA A 45 29.17 19.02 -14.81
CA ALA A 45 30.10 18.34 -13.91
C ALA A 45 29.50 17.09 -13.25
N VAL A 46 30.23 15.98 -13.31
CA VAL A 46 30.06 14.85 -12.38
C VAL A 46 30.44 15.36 -10.98
N PHE A 47 29.45 15.56 -10.12
CA PHE A 47 29.68 15.88 -8.72
C PHE A 47 29.76 14.60 -7.89
N ASP A 48 30.96 14.36 -7.37
CA ASP A 48 31.28 13.27 -6.45
C ASP A 48 30.75 13.58 -5.03
N GLU A 49 29.68 12.89 -4.63
CA GLU A 49 29.08 13.03 -3.29
C GLU A 49 29.87 12.30 -2.17
N GLN A 50 30.92 11.53 -2.46
CA GLN A 50 31.72 10.87 -1.41
C GLN A 50 32.47 11.87 -0.52
N ARG A 51 32.53 13.15 -0.90
CA ARG A 51 33.43 14.15 -0.30
C ARG A 51 32.89 14.99 0.86
N ILE A 52 31.79 14.56 1.48
CA ILE A 52 31.30 15.13 2.75
C ILE A 52 31.88 14.40 3.98
N TRP A 53 32.40 13.18 3.82
CA TRP A 53 32.88 12.34 4.92
C TRP A 53 34.39 12.40 5.23
N ASP A 54 35.14 13.30 4.57
CA ASP A 54 36.61 13.35 4.74
C ASP A 54 37.13 14.80 4.93
N ARG A 55 37.37 15.18 6.19
CA ARG A 55 38.19 16.34 6.57
C ARG A 55 38.93 16.12 7.88
N GLU A 56 40.26 16.06 7.80
CA GLU A 56 41.15 16.07 8.95
C GLU A 56 40.91 17.30 9.87
N LEU A 57 40.66 17.05 11.15
CA LEU A 57 40.58 18.10 12.17
C LEU A 57 41.99 18.57 12.57
N LYS A 58 42.38 19.76 12.11
CA LYS A 58 43.59 20.44 12.59
C LYS A 58 43.37 20.95 14.02
N VAL A 59 44.03 20.32 14.98
CA VAL A 59 43.97 20.63 16.42
C VAL A 59 44.78 21.89 16.76
N PRO A 60 44.18 22.93 17.37
CA PRO A 60 44.90 24.00 18.08
C PRO A 60 45.33 23.54 19.49
N PRO A 61 46.38 24.13 20.09
CA PRO A 61 47.13 23.51 21.17
C PRO A 61 46.44 23.54 22.55
N SER A 62 46.56 22.44 23.30
CA SER A 62 46.29 22.39 24.75
C SER A 62 47.43 23.01 25.56
N PRO A 63 47.16 23.60 26.74
CA PRO A 63 48.19 24.17 27.61
C PRO A 63 49.04 23.10 28.31
N SER A 64 50.29 23.45 28.61
CA SER A 64 51.33 22.55 29.12
C SER A 64 51.39 22.43 30.66
N PHE A 65 51.63 21.22 31.16
CA PHE A 65 52.35 20.98 32.42
C PHE A 65 53.42 19.87 32.23
N PRO A 66 54.48 19.81 33.06
CA PRO A 66 55.83 19.50 32.53
C PRO A 66 56.45 18.17 32.98
N ASN A 67 57.48 17.75 32.23
CA ASN A 67 58.63 16.91 32.59
C ASN A 67 58.34 15.54 33.26
N SER A 68 58.84 14.44 32.69
CA SER A 68 60.29 14.23 32.68
C SER A 68 60.80 13.19 31.66
N THR A 69 62.09 13.35 31.34
CA THR A 69 63.04 12.40 30.72
C THR A 69 62.70 10.91 30.86
N ALA A 70 63.02 10.04 29.88
CA ALA A 70 64.22 10.07 29.04
C ALA A 70 64.01 9.49 27.62
N SER A 71 65.02 9.67 26.76
CA SER A 71 65.13 9.01 25.45
C SER A 71 66.01 7.77 25.55
N GLU A 72 65.69 6.72 24.79
CA GLU A 72 66.72 5.97 24.06
C GLU A 72 66.12 5.32 22.81
N THR A 73 66.98 4.96 21.86
CA THR A 73 66.60 4.47 20.52
C THR A 73 67.29 3.15 20.25
N SER A 74 66.60 2.14 19.69
CA SER A 74 67.17 1.27 18.64
C SER A 74 66.28 0.09 18.21
N THR A 75 66.39 -0.22 16.91
CA THR A 75 66.34 -1.54 16.24
C THR A 75 65.19 -2.55 16.46
N VAL A 76 64.70 -3.06 15.33
CA VAL A 76 63.88 -4.28 15.21
C VAL A 76 64.61 -5.51 15.78
N GLY A 77 63.91 -6.29 16.60
CA GLY A 77 64.32 -7.60 17.12
C GLY A 77 63.33 -8.71 16.76
N ALA A 78 63.77 -9.97 16.81
CA ALA A 78 63.01 -11.11 16.31
C ALA A 78 61.82 -11.54 17.20
N PHE A 79 60.94 -12.36 16.61
CA PHE A 79 59.74 -12.95 17.23
C PHE A 79 59.97 -13.50 18.65
N ALA A 80 59.14 -13.08 19.59
CA ALA A 80 58.97 -13.73 20.89
C ALA A 80 57.61 -14.46 20.94
N HIS A 81 57.61 -15.75 21.24
CA HIS A 81 56.37 -16.52 21.43
C HIS A 81 55.69 -16.13 22.75
N LEU A 82 54.55 -15.43 22.67
CA LEU A 82 53.72 -15.17 23.84
C LEU A 82 52.90 -16.42 24.19
N THR A 83 53.31 -17.16 25.21
CA THR A 83 52.61 -18.38 25.66
C THR A 83 51.39 -18.00 26.50
N ILE A 84 50.24 -17.83 25.86
CA ILE A 84 48.97 -17.58 26.56
C ILE A 84 48.54 -18.87 27.27
N LYS A 85 48.55 -18.86 28.61
CA LYS A 85 47.96 -19.93 29.43
C LYS A 85 46.46 -19.72 29.58
N THR A 86 45.66 -20.27 28.67
CA THR A 86 44.22 -20.42 28.86
C THR A 86 43.93 -21.55 29.86
N SER A 87 43.36 -21.24 31.02
CA SER A 87 42.81 -22.26 31.93
C SER A 87 41.44 -22.72 31.44
N ILE A 88 41.29 -24.00 31.15
CA ILE A 88 39.99 -24.59 30.83
C ILE A 88 39.16 -24.70 32.11
N ALA A 89 38.01 -24.04 32.16
CA ALA A 89 36.96 -24.38 33.11
C ALA A 89 36.28 -25.68 32.65
N PRO A 90 36.17 -26.72 33.49
CA PRO A 90 35.59 -27.99 33.08
C PRO A 90 34.08 -27.89 32.87
N GLU A 91 33.57 -28.68 31.92
CA GLU A 91 32.16 -29.06 31.73
C GLU A 91 31.16 -27.95 31.34
N ALA A 92 31.00 -27.77 30.02
CA ALA A 92 29.76 -27.23 29.45
C ALA A 92 28.74 -28.36 29.24
N THR A 93 27.53 -28.24 29.80
CA THR A 93 26.48 -29.25 29.66
C THR A 93 25.65 -29.02 28.39
N VAL A 94 25.92 -29.79 27.33
CA VAL A 94 25.09 -29.80 26.13
C VAL A 94 23.82 -30.62 26.38
N GLN A 95 22.64 -29.98 26.39
CA GLN A 95 21.37 -30.73 26.43
C GLN A 95 21.07 -31.34 25.05
N ILE A 96 21.42 -32.61 24.89
CA ILE A 96 20.88 -33.46 23.84
C ILE A 96 19.43 -33.83 24.24
N PRO A 97 18.38 -33.41 23.48
CA PRO A 97 17.04 -33.94 23.70
C PRO A 97 17.01 -35.45 23.35
N PRO A 98 16.20 -36.27 24.05
CA PRO A 98 16.18 -37.71 23.81
C PRO A 98 15.82 -38.02 22.36
N PRO A 99 16.59 -38.88 21.65
CA PRO A 99 16.39 -39.11 20.24
C PRO A 99 15.08 -39.89 19.98
N LEU A 100 14.29 -39.40 19.04
CA LEU A 100 13.17 -40.13 18.43
C LEU A 100 13.71 -41.22 17.47
N GLY A 101 14.46 -42.18 18.03
CA GLY A 101 14.92 -43.39 17.37
C GLY A 101 16.43 -43.48 17.07
N SER A 102 17.08 -44.48 17.68
CA SER A 102 18.26 -45.25 17.20
C SER A 102 19.58 -44.56 16.77
N LYS A 103 19.68 -43.23 16.62
CA LYS A 103 20.93 -42.55 16.22
C LYS A 103 21.57 -41.77 17.37
N THR A 104 22.86 -42.00 17.57
CA THR A 104 23.73 -41.20 18.46
C THR A 104 24.14 -39.90 17.77
N PRO A 105 24.05 -38.73 18.43
CA PRO A 105 24.52 -37.46 17.87
C PRO A 105 26.05 -37.35 17.88
N HIS A 106 26.58 -36.44 17.06
CA HIS A 106 28.01 -36.13 16.99
C HIS A 106 28.44 -35.28 18.19
N THR A 107 29.63 -35.55 18.75
CA THR A 107 30.06 -35.07 20.08
C THR A 107 31.22 -34.07 20.09
N PHE A 108 31.59 -33.51 18.93
CA PHE A 108 32.76 -32.61 18.80
C PHE A 108 32.47 -31.43 17.87
N GLY A 109 32.99 -30.25 18.23
CA GLY A 109 32.88 -28.99 17.49
C GLY A 109 33.66 -27.87 18.20
N THR A 110 33.80 -26.71 17.55
CA THR A 110 34.56 -25.56 18.08
C THR A 110 33.60 -24.41 18.45
N LEU A 111 33.91 -23.69 19.52
CA LEU A 111 33.16 -22.52 20.00
C LEU A 111 33.99 -21.25 19.85
N TYR A 112 33.34 -20.18 19.41
CA TYR A 112 33.86 -18.81 19.33
C TYR A 112 32.90 -17.86 20.05
N THR A 113 33.40 -16.75 20.60
CA THR A 113 32.73 -16.03 21.71
C THR A 113 32.44 -14.55 21.46
N GLU A 114 32.51 -14.07 20.22
CA GLU A 114 32.31 -12.66 19.88
C GLU A 114 31.26 -12.47 18.77
N LEU A 115 30.65 -11.29 18.73
CA LEU A 115 29.47 -10.95 17.90
C LEU A 115 29.83 -9.80 16.94
N ASP A 116 29.68 -10.00 15.63
CA ASP A 116 29.87 -8.94 14.63
C ASP A 116 28.60 -8.10 14.46
N VAL A 117 28.78 -6.79 14.28
CA VAL A 117 27.71 -5.78 14.14
C VAL A 117 27.53 -5.30 12.69
N LYS A 118 28.27 -5.86 11.72
CA LYS A 118 28.33 -5.38 10.33
C LYS A 118 27.52 -6.20 9.32
N GLY A 119 26.29 -6.58 9.67
CA GLY A 119 25.32 -7.15 8.72
C GLY A 119 25.67 -8.53 8.12
N ARG A 120 26.62 -9.26 8.73
CA ARG A 120 26.91 -10.66 8.38
C ARG A 120 26.29 -11.59 9.43
N ALA A 121 26.04 -12.83 9.01
CA ALA A 121 25.35 -13.81 9.85
C ALA A 121 26.13 -14.13 11.14
N THR A 122 25.42 -14.07 12.26
CA THR A 122 25.97 -14.41 13.58
C THR A 122 25.67 -15.87 13.93
N GLN A 123 26.72 -16.70 13.94
CA GLN A 123 26.64 -18.02 14.60
C GLN A 123 26.75 -17.80 16.11
N THR A 124 25.59 -17.66 16.76
CA THR A 124 25.44 -17.12 18.12
C THR A 124 25.61 -18.18 19.22
N PRO A 125 26.08 -17.81 20.43
CA PRO A 125 26.24 -18.76 21.53
C PRO A 125 24.93 -19.38 22.01
N LEU A 126 24.98 -20.67 22.36
CA LEU A 126 23.89 -21.38 23.05
C LEU A 126 23.92 -21.08 24.55
N LEU A 127 22.76 -21.07 25.21
CA LEU A 127 22.67 -20.96 26.67
C LEU A 127 23.43 -22.11 27.36
N SER A 128 24.40 -21.77 28.21
CA SER A 128 25.20 -22.73 28.98
C SER A 128 24.53 -23.24 30.25
N GLN A 129 23.35 -22.71 30.58
CA GLN A 129 22.60 -23.05 31.79
C GLN A 129 21.31 -23.79 31.46
N LYS A 130 20.95 -24.77 32.30
CA LYS A 130 19.76 -25.59 32.14
C LYS A 130 18.50 -24.73 32.26
N ILE A 131 17.77 -24.60 31.15
CA ILE A 131 16.42 -24.04 31.13
C ILE A 131 15.53 -24.89 32.07
N THR A 132 14.95 -24.24 33.09
CA THR A 132 14.10 -24.91 34.08
C THR A 132 12.70 -25.15 33.51
N THR A 133 12.22 -26.39 33.59
CA THR A 133 10.82 -26.72 33.33
C THR A 133 9.94 -25.95 34.33
N PRO A 134 8.98 -25.12 33.90
CA PRO A 134 8.15 -24.36 34.82
C PRO A 134 7.28 -25.31 35.64
N THR A 135 7.28 -25.14 36.97
CA THR A 135 6.48 -25.95 37.91
C THR A 135 4.99 -25.65 37.86
N THR A 136 4.58 -24.57 37.19
CA THR A 136 3.20 -24.22 36.87
C THR A 136 3.07 -23.78 35.41
N LEU A 137 2.04 -24.28 34.72
CA LEU A 137 1.56 -23.65 33.50
C LEU A 137 0.85 -22.33 33.85
N LEU A 138 0.79 -21.37 32.93
CA LEU A 138 -0.08 -20.21 33.11
C LEU A 138 -1.54 -20.69 33.21
N LYS A 139 -2.12 -20.49 34.38
CA LYS A 139 -3.56 -20.29 34.54
C LYS A 139 -3.81 -18.79 34.62
N PRO A 140 -4.89 -18.26 34.04
CA PRO A 140 -5.28 -16.87 34.27
C PRO A 140 -5.40 -16.61 35.78
N THR A 141 -4.53 -15.77 36.33
CA THR A 141 -4.39 -15.58 37.79
C THR A 141 -5.59 -14.87 38.43
N VAL A 142 -6.51 -14.37 37.62
CA VAL A 142 -7.78 -13.78 38.03
C VAL A 142 -8.87 -14.37 37.12
N ALA A 143 -9.99 -14.83 37.70
CA ALA A 143 -11.18 -15.11 36.92
C ALA A 143 -11.64 -13.79 36.27
N ALA A 144 -11.74 -13.76 34.94
CA ALA A 144 -11.91 -12.51 34.21
C ALA A 144 -13.16 -11.73 34.68
N THR A 145 -12.95 -10.60 35.36
CA THR A 145 -13.97 -9.56 35.56
C THR A 145 -14.31 -9.02 34.18
N SER A 146 -15.26 -9.67 33.51
CA SER A 146 -15.69 -9.45 32.12
C SER A 146 -14.67 -8.68 31.27
N VAL A 147 -13.65 -9.40 30.74
CA VAL A 147 -13.06 -8.96 29.48
C VAL A 147 -14.25 -8.75 28.54
N ALA A 148 -14.36 -7.55 27.96
CA ALA A 148 -15.49 -7.21 27.13
C ALA A 148 -15.70 -8.30 26.08
N THR A 149 -16.96 -8.67 25.84
CA THR A 149 -17.35 -9.62 24.79
C THR A 149 -16.52 -9.32 23.54
N PRO A 150 -15.85 -10.32 22.93
CA PRO A 150 -14.97 -10.07 21.78
C PRO A 150 -15.72 -9.17 20.79
N PRO A 151 -15.14 -8.02 20.40
CA PRO A 151 -15.89 -6.97 19.74
C PRO A 151 -16.61 -7.56 18.52
N PRO A 152 -17.87 -7.16 18.27
CA PRO A 152 -18.64 -7.73 17.17
C PRO A 152 -17.81 -7.62 15.89
N PRO A 153 -17.84 -8.65 15.01
CA PRO A 153 -17.13 -8.58 13.75
C PRO A 153 -17.54 -7.30 13.03
N LEU A 154 -16.58 -6.62 12.38
CA LEU A 154 -16.60 -5.20 11.96
C LEU A 154 -17.79 -4.72 11.10
N ARG A 155 -18.80 -5.56 10.85
CA ARG A 155 -20.12 -5.28 10.24
C ARG A 155 -20.79 -3.99 10.73
N THR A 156 -20.51 -3.53 11.95
CA THR A 156 -20.95 -2.23 12.48
C THR A 156 -19.82 -1.18 12.42
N MET A 157 -20.16 0.04 12.02
CA MET A 157 -19.26 1.20 12.04
C MET A 157 -18.56 1.36 13.39
N VAL A 158 -17.22 1.44 13.40
CA VAL A 158 -16.41 1.48 14.63
C VAL A 158 -16.64 2.78 15.41
N SER A 159 -16.50 3.90 14.72
CA SER A 159 -16.80 5.24 15.22
C SER A 159 -17.16 6.14 14.04
N LYS A 160 -17.78 7.29 14.33
CA LYS A 160 -18.21 8.24 13.29
C LYS A 160 -17.02 8.90 12.57
N ASP A 161 -15.94 9.14 13.30
CA ASP A 161 -14.70 9.69 12.75
C ASP A 161 -13.51 9.10 13.52
N ILE A 162 -12.83 8.13 12.89
CA ILE A 162 -11.71 7.39 13.50
C ILE A 162 -10.49 8.31 13.76
N PHE A 163 -10.50 9.57 13.31
CA PHE A 163 -9.43 10.55 13.52
C PHE A 163 -9.70 11.55 14.65
N ALA A 164 -10.93 11.60 15.18
CA ALA A 164 -11.36 12.66 16.09
C ALA A 164 -10.62 12.67 17.45
N GLU A 165 -10.31 11.49 18.00
CA GLU A 165 -9.71 11.33 19.33
C GLU A 165 -8.24 10.85 19.28
N PRO A 166 -7.38 11.32 20.21
CA PRO A 166 -6.00 10.88 20.32
C PRO A 166 -5.92 9.46 20.88
N ILE A 167 -4.76 8.81 20.72
CA ILE A 167 -4.50 7.49 21.31
C ILE A 167 -4.43 7.55 22.83
N ASP A 168 -3.78 8.58 23.37
CA ASP A 168 -3.74 8.98 24.78
C ASP A 168 -3.34 10.46 24.86
N THR A 169 -3.62 11.14 25.97
CA THR A 169 -3.15 12.51 26.28
C THR A 169 -2.23 12.57 27.49
N LYS A 170 -1.97 11.45 28.18
CA LYS A 170 -0.97 11.37 29.26
C LYS A 170 0.41 11.85 28.79
N GLY A 171 1.21 12.37 29.72
CA GLY A 171 2.65 12.50 29.49
C GLY A 171 3.31 11.11 29.39
N PRO A 172 4.42 10.98 28.63
CA PRO A 172 5.23 9.77 28.63
C PRO A 172 5.66 9.29 30.03
N PRO A 173 5.93 7.99 30.22
CA PRO A 173 6.40 7.43 31.50
C PRO A 173 7.56 8.22 32.13
N SER A 174 7.52 8.40 33.45
CA SER A 174 8.44 9.29 34.18
C SER A 174 9.91 8.83 34.24
N ASN A 175 10.20 7.61 33.77
CA ASN A 175 11.55 7.10 33.52
C ASN A 175 12.11 7.48 32.13
N ILE A 176 11.31 8.11 31.26
CA ILE A 176 11.78 8.78 30.05
C ILE A 176 12.20 10.20 30.42
N ALA A 177 13.52 10.45 30.38
CA ALA A 177 14.07 11.75 30.74
C ALA A 177 13.62 12.86 29.78
N VAL A 178 13.30 14.04 30.28
CA VAL A 178 12.80 15.17 29.47
C VAL A 178 13.93 16.15 29.12
N ARG A 179 14.05 16.50 27.84
CA ARG A 179 14.98 17.49 27.28
C ARG A 179 14.24 18.67 26.66
N LYS A 180 14.95 19.77 26.46
CA LYS A 180 14.41 21.04 25.92
C LYS A 180 15.24 21.56 24.74
N ASP A 181 16.12 20.71 24.23
CA ASP A 181 17.24 21.03 23.37
C ASP A 181 17.39 19.92 22.33
N HIS A 182 17.58 20.31 21.08
CA HIS A 182 17.82 19.42 19.96
C HIS A 182 18.98 19.98 19.12
N PRO A 183 19.87 19.13 18.55
CA PRO A 183 21.01 19.62 17.76
C PRO A 183 20.61 20.48 16.57
N VAL A 184 19.47 20.18 15.93
CA VAL A 184 18.95 20.94 14.79
C VAL A 184 18.15 22.16 15.27
N PRO A 185 18.53 23.40 14.87
CA PRO A 185 17.83 24.61 15.27
C PRO A 185 16.52 24.81 14.49
N ARG A 186 15.51 25.35 15.17
CA ARG A 186 14.19 25.69 14.60
C ARG A 186 14.24 27.00 13.79
N LYS A 187 14.99 26.99 12.68
CA LYS A 187 15.30 28.20 11.90
C LYS A 187 14.03 28.80 11.26
N GLY A 188 13.69 30.02 11.64
CA GLY A 188 12.53 30.75 11.11
C GLY A 188 11.14 30.31 11.63
N ILE A 189 11.04 29.24 12.42
CA ILE A 189 9.74 28.71 12.88
C ILE A 189 9.17 29.59 14.00
N GLN A 190 7.94 30.10 13.82
CA GLN A 190 7.19 30.86 14.83
C GLN A 190 6.23 29.98 15.66
N THR A 191 5.78 28.85 15.09
CA THR A 191 4.90 27.88 15.74
C THR A 191 5.59 27.17 16.92
N LYS A 192 4.83 26.85 17.98
CA LYS A 192 5.31 26.11 19.15
C LYS A 192 5.27 24.59 18.92
N ALA A 193 6.07 23.85 19.68
CA ALA A 193 6.03 22.39 19.73
C ALA A 193 4.68 21.85 20.25
N PRO A 194 4.26 20.63 19.85
CA PRO A 194 4.96 19.71 18.93
C PRO A 194 4.97 20.18 17.47
N LEU A 195 6.09 19.95 16.78
CA LEU A 195 6.39 20.36 15.42
C LEU A 195 6.57 19.15 14.50
N GLN A 196 6.25 19.35 13.23
CA GLN A 196 6.45 18.37 12.17
C GLN A 196 7.92 18.25 11.78
N THR A 197 8.31 17.04 11.38
CA THR A 197 9.71 16.61 11.18
C THR A 197 9.88 15.94 9.82
N ASN A 198 9.05 14.94 9.51
CA ASN A 198 9.09 14.16 8.26
C ASN A 198 8.02 14.62 7.24
N LYS A 199 7.94 15.95 6.97
CA LYS A 199 6.97 16.55 6.02
C LYS A 199 7.64 17.41 4.92
N PHE A 200 6.96 17.53 3.77
CA PHE A 200 7.47 18.07 2.50
C PHE A 200 8.14 19.47 2.58
N TYR A 201 7.73 20.31 3.52
CA TYR A 201 8.21 21.69 3.67
C TYR A 201 9.46 21.84 4.56
N SER A 202 10.06 20.75 5.06
CA SER A 202 11.10 20.83 6.08
C SER A 202 12.34 21.62 5.65
N ASN A 203 12.70 21.59 4.37
CA ASN A 203 13.83 22.35 3.83
C ASN A 203 13.73 23.86 4.09
N PHE A 204 12.53 24.42 4.28
CA PHE A 204 12.36 25.83 4.62
C PHE A 204 12.75 26.19 6.06
N PHE A 205 12.99 25.22 6.96
CA PHE A 205 13.55 25.47 8.30
C PHE A 205 14.87 24.73 8.59
N LEU A 206 15.40 24.01 7.60
CA LEU A 206 16.64 23.23 7.73
C LEU A 206 17.79 23.87 6.93
N GLY A 207 19.02 23.62 7.37
CA GLY A 207 20.24 24.08 6.69
C GLY A 207 20.27 25.59 6.40
N ASP A 208 20.57 25.94 5.16
CA ASP A 208 20.59 27.32 4.68
C ASP A 208 19.18 27.87 4.31
N GLN A 209 18.15 27.01 4.27
CA GLN A 209 16.78 27.26 3.76
C GLN A 209 16.68 27.43 2.23
N LEU A 210 17.70 27.02 1.48
CA LEU A 210 17.70 27.08 0.00
C LEU A 210 17.28 25.76 -0.66
N GLY A 211 17.01 24.70 0.10
CA GLY A 211 16.45 23.45 -0.42
C GLY A 211 15.02 23.63 -0.96
N PRO A 212 14.64 22.93 -2.05
CA PRO A 212 13.26 22.92 -2.54
C PRO A 212 12.34 22.14 -1.61
N SER A 213 11.04 22.38 -1.71
CA SER A 213 9.98 21.58 -1.10
C SER A 213 8.98 21.17 -2.17
N TYR A 214 8.55 19.91 -2.16
CA TYR A 214 7.80 19.32 -3.27
C TYR A 214 6.31 19.27 -2.94
N THR A 215 5.57 20.24 -3.48
CA THR A 215 4.11 20.31 -3.28
C THR A 215 3.32 19.39 -4.20
N PHE A 216 3.90 18.92 -5.31
CA PHE A 216 3.26 18.11 -6.37
C PHE A 216 2.05 18.80 -7.06
N PRO A 217 2.06 18.99 -8.40
CA PRO A 217 3.13 18.67 -9.37
C PRO A 217 4.33 19.63 -9.30
N TYR A 218 4.19 20.77 -8.62
CA TYR A 218 5.23 21.79 -8.51
C TYR A 218 6.23 21.48 -7.39
N SER A 219 7.48 21.97 -7.57
CA SER A 219 8.38 22.27 -6.45
C SER A 219 8.42 23.78 -6.20
N VAL A 220 8.66 24.17 -4.95
CA VAL A 220 8.86 25.56 -4.52
C VAL A 220 10.13 25.69 -3.70
N GLN A 221 10.89 26.76 -3.90
CA GLN A 221 12.23 26.95 -3.33
C GLN A 221 12.44 28.43 -3.00
N TRP A 222 13.16 28.76 -1.92
CA TRP A 222 13.57 30.15 -1.68
C TRP A 222 14.79 30.48 -2.53
N ALA A 223 14.68 31.52 -3.37
CA ALA A 223 15.72 31.83 -4.32
C ALA A 223 16.98 32.43 -3.66
N GLY A 224 16.87 33.09 -2.50
CA GLY A 224 18.02 33.47 -1.65
C GLY A 224 19.15 34.27 -2.33
N GLY A 225 18.84 35.06 -3.37
CA GLY A 225 19.83 35.76 -4.20
C GLY A 225 20.62 34.85 -5.14
N LYS A 226 20.12 33.64 -5.42
CA LYS A 226 20.75 32.59 -6.23
C LYS A 226 19.94 32.30 -7.50
N GLY A 227 20.52 31.47 -8.37
CA GLY A 227 19.93 31.07 -9.65
C GLY A 227 19.90 32.21 -10.68
N ALA A 228 19.43 31.90 -11.88
CA ALA A 228 19.46 32.81 -13.02
C ALA A 228 18.63 34.09 -12.80
N SER A 229 17.59 34.06 -11.95
CA SER A 229 16.80 35.26 -11.64
C SER A 229 17.43 36.16 -10.56
N SER A 230 18.44 35.67 -9.81
CA SER A 230 19.05 36.34 -8.65
C SER A 230 18.01 36.90 -7.65
N SER A 231 16.86 36.24 -7.51
CA SER A 231 15.73 36.76 -6.74
C SER A 231 15.84 36.45 -5.25
N TRP A 232 15.13 37.22 -4.43
CA TRP A 232 14.93 36.97 -3.00
C TRP A 232 13.57 36.36 -2.67
N GLY A 233 12.73 36.12 -3.68
CA GLY A 233 11.38 35.55 -3.57
C GLY A 233 11.33 34.02 -3.51
N ILE A 234 10.12 33.47 -3.59
CA ILE A 234 9.90 32.02 -3.77
C ILE A 234 9.83 31.72 -5.27
N SER A 235 10.72 30.84 -5.73
CA SER A 235 10.72 30.29 -7.08
C SER A 235 9.89 29.01 -7.15
N CYS A 236 9.06 28.93 -8.19
CA CYS A 236 8.31 27.75 -8.60
C CYS A 236 9.01 27.05 -9.77
N SER A 237 9.00 25.72 -9.75
CA SER A 237 9.36 24.89 -10.88
C SER A 237 8.31 23.84 -11.19
N HIS A 238 8.24 23.44 -12.46
CA HIS A 238 7.55 22.25 -12.93
C HIS A 238 8.42 21.57 -13.99
N ILE A 239 8.73 20.28 -13.80
CA ILE A 239 9.61 19.53 -14.70
C ILE A 239 8.78 18.68 -15.67
N GLU A 240 9.04 18.81 -16.96
CA GLU A 240 8.46 17.97 -18.01
C GLU A 240 9.15 16.61 -18.13
N PRO A 241 8.45 15.55 -18.60
CA PRO A 241 9.05 14.22 -18.80
C PRO A 241 10.32 14.19 -19.65
N HIS A 242 10.51 15.16 -20.56
CA HIS A 242 11.67 15.27 -21.43
C HIS A 242 12.88 15.98 -20.79
N GLN A 243 12.70 16.63 -19.63
CA GLN A 243 13.78 17.28 -18.87
C GLN A 243 14.38 16.36 -17.80
N ARG A 244 13.75 15.20 -17.55
CA ARG A 244 14.20 14.17 -16.62
C ARG A 244 15.48 13.51 -17.13
N VAL A 245 16.46 13.35 -16.25
CA VAL A 245 17.70 12.61 -16.51
C VAL A 245 17.55 11.18 -16.00
N PHE A 246 18.04 10.21 -16.77
CA PHE A 246 18.12 8.80 -16.40
C PHE A 246 19.58 8.41 -16.16
N GLY A 247 19.82 7.53 -15.20
CA GLY A 247 21.12 6.90 -14.99
C GLY A 247 21.42 5.83 -16.05
N GLU A 248 22.62 5.26 -15.98
CA GLU A 248 23.03 4.16 -16.88
C GLU A 248 22.12 2.93 -16.72
N GLU A 249 21.89 2.19 -17.81
CA GLU A 249 21.18 0.91 -17.74
C GLU A 249 22.02 -0.13 -16.97
N LYS A 250 21.45 -0.73 -15.92
CA LYS A 250 22.13 -1.76 -15.09
C LYS A 250 21.47 -3.12 -15.21
N PHE A 251 20.17 -3.20 -14.93
CA PHE A 251 19.45 -4.46 -14.82
C PHE A 251 18.33 -4.53 -15.85
N ASN A 252 18.27 -5.62 -16.63
CA ASN A 252 17.20 -5.89 -17.60
C ASN A 252 16.94 -4.76 -18.64
N GLY A 253 17.91 -3.88 -18.90
CA GLY A 253 17.72 -2.69 -19.76
C GLY A 253 16.98 -1.52 -19.09
N ALA A 254 16.87 -1.53 -17.77
CA ALA A 254 16.34 -0.41 -16.98
C ALA A 254 17.47 0.46 -16.41
N ALA A 255 17.23 1.77 -16.43
CA ALA A 255 18.10 2.82 -15.90
C ALA A 255 18.25 2.69 -14.38
N SER A 256 19.46 2.91 -13.87
CA SER A 256 19.74 2.76 -12.43
C SER A 256 19.02 3.78 -11.56
N TYR A 257 18.74 4.98 -12.09
CA TYR A 257 17.97 6.01 -11.40
C TYR A 257 17.20 6.85 -12.43
N TYR A 258 16.27 7.67 -11.96
CA TYR A 258 15.90 8.89 -12.66
C TYR A 258 15.77 10.07 -11.69
N ILE A 259 16.20 11.24 -12.15
CA ILE A 259 16.23 12.48 -11.38
C ILE A 259 15.65 13.63 -12.21
N ASN A 260 14.95 14.54 -11.53
CA ASN A 260 14.36 15.74 -12.13
C ASN A 260 15.26 16.96 -11.79
N PRO A 261 15.64 17.82 -12.76
CA PRO A 261 16.62 18.89 -12.52
C PRO A 261 16.11 19.98 -11.57
N VAL A 262 16.86 20.20 -10.49
CA VAL A 262 16.56 21.19 -9.44
C VAL A 262 17.12 22.58 -9.79
N GLY A 263 16.51 23.64 -9.27
CA GLY A 263 16.99 25.02 -9.45
C GLY A 263 16.51 25.73 -10.72
N ILE A 264 15.68 25.09 -11.55
CA ILE A 264 15.00 25.77 -12.67
C ILE A 264 13.95 26.73 -12.12
N GLN A 265 14.27 28.02 -12.11
CA GLN A 265 13.41 29.10 -11.63
C GLN A 265 12.37 29.50 -12.70
N SER A 266 11.42 28.60 -12.99
CA SER A 266 10.45 28.78 -14.08
C SER A 266 9.67 30.09 -13.95
N MET A 267 9.06 30.31 -12.79
CA MET A 267 8.45 31.58 -12.37
C MET A 267 8.81 31.85 -10.91
N VAL A 268 9.02 33.11 -10.54
CA VAL A 268 9.40 33.52 -9.19
C VAL A 268 8.53 34.68 -8.74
N VAL A 269 7.95 34.58 -7.55
CA VAL A 269 7.19 35.67 -6.93
C VAL A 269 8.01 36.28 -5.81
N SER A 270 8.24 37.58 -5.91
CA SER A 270 9.06 38.36 -4.97
C SER A 270 8.43 39.72 -4.70
N ALA A 271 9.06 40.54 -3.87
CA ALA A 271 8.67 41.91 -3.58
C ALA A 271 9.89 42.84 -3.66
N LYS A 272 9.69 44.09 -4.05
CA LYS A 272 10.75 45.11 -4.22
C LYS A 272 11.47 45.46 -2.92
N GLU A 273 10.83 45.17 -1.80
CA GLU A 273 11.29 45.37 -0.44
C GLU A 273 12.28 44.29 0.04
N LEU A 274 12.44 43.20 -0.72
CA LEU A 274 13.35 42.09 -0.41
C LEU A 274 14.75 42.31 -1.00
N GLY A 275 15.77 41.74 -0.36
CA GLY A 275 17.18 41.95 -0.69
C GLY A 275 18.11 41.09 0.16
N ASN A 276 19.41 41.45 0.22
CA ASN A 276 20.45 40.64 0.89
C ASN A 276 20.16 40.30 2.36
N ASP A 277 19.38 41.14 3.06
CA ASP A 277 19.02 40.95 4.47
C ASP A 277 17.76 40.07 4.68
N THR A 278 17.10 39.63 3.59
CA THR A 278 15.79 38.96 3.62
C THR A 278 15.79 37.69 4.44
N LYS A 279 14.70 37.51 5.20
CA LYS A 279 14.50 36.43 6.16
C LYS A 279 13.27 35.62 5.82
N LEU A 280 13.45 34.29 5.83
CA LEU A 280 12.39 33.32 5.67
C LEU A 280 11.94 32.84 7.05
N SER A 281 10.65 33.02 7.34
CA SER A 281 9.98 32.50 8.53
C SER A 281 8.81 31.59 8.16
N LEU A 282 8.36 30.75 9.10
CA LEU A 282 7.20 29.87 8.93
C LEU A 282 6.23 30.00 10.11
N ASP A 283 4.94 30.03 9.78
CA ASP A 283 3.83 29.85 10.71
C ASP A 283 2.77 28.91 10.12
N SER A 284 1.66 28.70 10.85
CA SER A 284 0.57 27.78 10.46
C SER A 284 1.03 26.37 10.02
N VAL A 285 2.09 25.87 10.66
CA VAL A 285 2.69 24.56 10.43
C VAL A 285 1.77 23.44 10.95
N THR A 286 1.31 22.55 10.07
CA THR A 286 0.43 21.40 10.37
C THR A 286 0.91 20.14 9.64
N ALA A 287 0.28 18.99 9.87
CA ALA A 287 0.61 17.75 9.14
C ALA A 287 0.44 17.86 7.61
N PHE A 288 -0.34 18.84 7.11
CA PHE A 288 -0.73 18.97 5.70
C PHE A 288 -0.36 20.33 5.08
N SER A 289 0.14 21.28 5.88
CA SER A 289 0.36 22.66 5.46
C SER A 289 1.51 23.33 6.19
N ALA A 290 2.08 24.36 5.57
CA ALA A 290 2.84 25.40 6.25
C ALA A 290 2.66 26.73 5.50
N ARG A 291 2.80 27.87 6.18
CA ARG A 291 2.82 29.19 5.52
C ARG A 291 4.18 29.83 5.71
N ILE A 292 4.79 30.26 4.61
CA ILE A 292 6.09 30.92 4.59
C ILE A 292 5.88 32.44 4.56
N GLY A 293 6.65 33.18 5.33
CA GLY A 293 6.77 34.65 5.21
C GLY A 293 8.17 35.08 4.83
N LEU A 294 8.28 35.92 3.80
CA LEU A 294 9.53 36.59 3.43
C LEU A 294 9.51 38.04 3.95
N SER A 295 10.30 38.31 4.98
CA SER A 295 10.54 39.66 5.51
C SER A 295 11.78 40.28 4.88
N LYS A 296 11.81 41.62 4.81
CA LYS A 296 13.01 42.38 4.42
C LYS A 296 14.21 42.11 5.33
N ASP A 297 13.96 42.00 6.63
CA ASP A 297 14.95 41.80 7.70
C ASP A 297 14.25 41.14 8.93
N ASP A 298 14.97 40.80 9.99
CA ASP A 298 14.40 40.12 11.19
C ASP A 298 13.43 40.98 12.01
N LYS A 299 13.18 42.24 11.62
CA LYS A 299 12.35 43.21 12.36
C LYS A 299 11.11 43.64 11.58
N SER A 300 11.12 43.48 10.27
CA SER A 300 10.03 43.83 9.36
C SER A 300 8.95 42.75 9.34
N PRO A 301 7.66 43.10 9.22
CA PRO A 301 6.63 42.12 8.88
C PRO A 301 6.93 41.50 7.50
N PRO A 302 6.40 40.30 7.20
CA PRO A 302 6.54 39.69 5.88
C PRO A 302 5.99 40.61 4.79
N ALA A 303 6.81 40.90 3.77
CA ALA A 303 6.38 41.65 2.59
C ALA A 303 5.45 40.80 1.70
N VAL A 304 5.60 39.48 1.75
CA VAL A 304 4.77 38.50 1.06
C VAL A 304 4.68 37.19 1.87
N LEU A 305 3.49 36.58 1.89
CA LEU A 305 3.20 35.29 2.53
C LEU A 305 2.79 34.24 1.49
N PHE A 306 3.20 32.99 1.69
CA PHE A 306 2.91 31.85 0.81
C PHE A 306 2.32 30.67 1.60
N PRO A 307 0.99 30.45 1.58
CA PRO A 307 0.39 29.21 2.09
C PRO A 307 0.73 28.05 1.14
N LEU A 308 1.31 26.97 1.68
CA LEU A 308 1.65 25.75 0.96
C LEU A 308 0.80 24.57 1.47
N VAL A 309 0.23 23.82 0.52
CA VAL A 309 -0.49 22.55 0.73
C VAL A 309 -0.13 21.64 -0.44
N GLN A 310 0.05 20.34 -0.18
CA GLN A 310 0.29 19.38 -1.26
C GLN A 310 -0.90 19.33 -2.25
N GLY A 311 -0.62 19.18 -3.53
CA GLY A 311 -1.62 19.24 -4.59
C GLY A 311 -2.12 20.65 -4.93
N MET A 312 -1.55 21.74 -4.41
CA MET A 312 -2.03 23.08 -4.75
C MET A 312 -1.92 23.38 -6.27
N ALA A 313 -3.02 23.80 -6.90
CA ALA A 313 -3.03 24.12 -8.34
C ALA A 313 -2.31 25.45 -8.67
N TYR A 314 -2.22 26.36 -7.69
CA TYR A 314 -1.63 27.69 -7.81
C TYR A 314 -0.63 27.96 -6.69
N ILE A 315 0.56 28.42 -7.04
CA ILE A 315 1.51 29.00 -6.10
C ILE A 315 0.92 30.35 -5.71
N THR A 316 0.52 30.48 -4.45
CA THR A 316 -0.27 31.61 -3.96
C THR A 316 0.59 32.53 -3.10
N ALA A 317 0.56 33.83 -3.40
CA ALA A 317 1.34 34.87 -2.75
C ALA A 317 0.42 35.99 -2.25
N GLN A 318 0.41 36.25 -0.95
CA GLN A 318 -0.43 37.26 -0.29
C GLN A 318 0.40 38.52 -0.03
N PHE A 319 -0.11 39.68 -0.44
CA PHE A 319 0.54 40.99 -0.29
C PHE A 319 -0.36 41.95 0.48
N ASP A 320 0.22 42.74 1.39
CA ASP A 320 -0.45 43.86 2.07
C ASP A 320 0.39 45.15 2.02
N GLY A 321 0.61 45.68 0.80
CA GLY A 321 1.23 46.99 0.58
C GLY A 321 2.71 46.97 0.18
N ALA A 322 3.29 45.79 -0.04
CA ALA A 322 4.57 45.64 -0.74
C ALA A 322 4.37 45.72 -2.28
N VAL A 323 5.45 45.88 -3.05
CA VAL A 323 5.41 46.00 -4.52
C VAL A 323 5.80 44.66 -5.18
N PRO A 324 4.85 43.92 -5.80
CA PRO A 324 5.15 42.63 -6.43
C PRO A 324 6.18 42.72 -7.55
N LEU A 325 7.10 41.75 -7.56
CA LEU A 325 7.98 41.42 -8.67
C LEU A 325 7.64 40.00 -9.15
N LEU A 326 7.53 39.83 -10.47
CA LEU A 326 7.53 38.52 -11.11
C LEU A 326 8.82 38.38 -11.92
N GLN A 327 9.58 37.34 -11.62
CA GLN A 327 10.87 37.06 -12.24
C GLN A 327 10.91 35.65 -12.81
N THR A 328 11.90 35.36 -13.63
CA THR A 328 12.15 34.03 -14.17
C THR A 328 13.65 33.83 -14.44
N GLY A 329 14.11 32.59 -14.33
CA GLY A 329 15.42 32.15 -14.81
C GLY A 329 15.40 31.56 -16.23
N VAL A 330 14.22 31.40 -16.83
CA VAL A 330 14.00 30.85 -18.18
C VAL A 330 13.83 31.96 -19.23
N TYR A 331 13.52 33.17 -18.77
CA TYR A 331 13.16 34.36 -19.55
C TYR A 331 11.77 34.32 -20.21
N PHE A 332 11.12 35.48 -20.24
CA PHE A 332 9.86 35.73 -20.94
C PHE A 332 10.13 35.87 -22.44
N LYS A 333 9.43 35.07 -23.23
CA LYS A 333 9.24 35.25 -24.67
C LYS A 333 8.14 36.29 -24.95
N ALA A 334 7.09 36.29 -24.14
CA ALA A 334 6.03 37.29 -24.16
C ALA A 334 5.28 37.37 -22.82
N MET A 335 4.88 38.59 -22.43
CA MET A 335 3.88 38.84 -21.38
C MET A 335 2.67 39.53 -22.00
N SER A 336 1.45 39.18 -21.58
CA SER A 336 0.22 39.85 -22.05
C SER A 336 -0.82 39.96 -20.95
N ARG A 337 -1.30 41.19 -20.67
CA ARG A 337 -2.47 41.43 -19.82
C ARG A 337 -3.73 41.10 -20.61
N ILE A 338 -4.62 40.29 -20.05
CA ILE A 338 -5.92 40.02 -20.66
C ILE A 338 -6.86 41.19 -20.34
N THR A 339 -7.60 41.67 -21.34
CA THR A 339 -8.45 42.87 -21.23
C THR A 339 -9.82 42.61 -20.64
N LYS A 340 -10.30 41.36 -20.71
CA LYS A 340 -11.48 40.86 -20.01
C LYS A 340 -11.03 40.08 -18.78
N ASP A 341 -11.28 40.61 -17.60
CA ASP A 341 -10.97 39.94 -16.34
C ASP A 341 -11.81 38.65 -16.21
N PRO A 342 -11.24 37.51 -15.78
CA PRO A 342 -11.97 36.24 -15.61
C PRO A 342 -13.03 36.31 -14.49
N LYS A 343 -12.81 37.14 -13.46
CA LYS A 343 -13.73 37.39 -12.35
C LYS A 343 -13.66 38.86 -11.93
N GLN A 344 -14.66 39.33 -11.20
CA GLN A 344 -14.66 40.65 -10.58
C GLN A 344 -13.38 40.86 -9.75
N GLN A 345 -12.69 41.99 -9.94
CA GLN A 345 -11.44 42.34 -9.22
C GLN A 345 -10.26 41.36 -9.40
N VAL A 346 -10.31 40.44 -10.38
CA VAL A 346 -9.22 39.51 -10.68
C VAL A 346 -8.59 39.87 -12.03
N THR A 347 -7.50 40.61 -12.02
CA THR A 347 -6.71 40.85 -13.25
C THR A 347 -5.98 39.57 -13.66
N LYS A 348 -5.91 39.29 -14.97
CA LYS A 348 -5.21 38.13 -15.55
C LYS A 348 -4.07 38.54 -16.47
N TYR A 349 -2.94 37.86 -16.35
CA TYR A 349 -1.81 37.92 -17.28
C TYR A 349 -1.47 36.51 -17.78
N THR A 350 -0.96 36.43 -19.01
CA THR A 350 -0.35 35.22 -19.58
C THR A 350 1.12 35.50 -19.85
N PHE A 351 1.98 34.62 -19.36
CA PHE A 351 3.42 34.60 -19.58
C PHE A 351 3.75 33.40 -20.46
N ASN A 352 4.43 33.63 -21.57
CA ASN A 352 5.04 32.58 -22.38
C ASN A 352 6.55 32.69 -22.17
N LEU A 353 7.19 31.59 -21.78
CA LEU A 353 8.63 31.54 -21.51
C LEU A 353 9.41 31.06 -22.75
N GLU A 354 10.72 31.24 -22.76
CA GLU A 354 11.57 30.83 -23.90
C GLU A 354 11.74 29.31 -24.01
N ASP A 355 11.43 28.54 -22.97
CA ASP A 355 11.28 27.07 -23.03
C ASP A 355 9.99 26.63 -23.75
N GLY A 356 9.12 27.57 -24.12
CA GLY A 356 7.83 27.32 -24.77
C GLY A 356 6.67 27.05 -23.82
N THR A 357 6.88 27.06 -22.50
CA THR A 357 5.79 26.85 -21.52
C THR A 357 4.93 28.09 -21.34
N THR A 358 3.63 27.87 -21.11
CA THR A 358 2.66 28.91 -20.78
C THR A 358 2.36 28.89 -19.28
N TRP A 359 2.44 30.05 -18.66
CA TRP A 359 2.11 30.28 -17.25
C TRP A 359 1.02 31.35 -17.15
N ARG A 360 0.02 31.11 -16.30
CA ARG A 360 -1.04 32.08 -16.03
C ARG A 360 -0.81 32.71 -14.66
N VAL A 361 -1.05 34.02 -14.62
CA VAL A 361 -0.91 34.84 -13.42
C VAL A 361 -2.23 35.54 -13.17
N TYR A 362 -2.76 35.36 -11.97
CA TYR A 362 -4.02 35.94 -11.51
C TYR A 362 -3.76 36.85 -10.32
N ALA A 363 -4.38 38.02 -10.30
CA ALA A 363 -4.21 39.00 -9.24
C ALA A 363 -5.58 39.47 -8.74
N TRP A 364 -6.04 38.92 -7.62
CA TRP A 364 -7.24 39.36 -6.93
C TRP A 364 -6.89 40.46 -5.94
N LYS A 365 -7.40 41.68 -6.17
CA LYS A 365 -7.22 42.78 -5.21
C LYS A 365 -8.26 42.74 -4.09
N THR A 366 -7.83 43.02 -2.87
CA THR A 366 -8.72 43.20 -1.70
C THR A 366 -8.97 44.67 -1.38
N LYS A 367 -8.02 45.56 -1.71
CA LYS A 367 -8.16 47.02 -1.57
C LYS A 367 -7.24 47.75 -2.56
N GLY A 368 -7.62 48.95 -2.99
CA GLY A 368 -6.82 49.81 -3.86
C GLY A 368 -6.91 49.49 -5.36
N ASP A 369 -5.81 49.72 -6.08
CA ASP A 369 -5.69 49.55 -7.53
C ASP A 369 -5.57 48.07 -7.95
N ASP A 370 -5.83 47.81 -9.23
CA ASP A 370 -5.53 46.52 -9.88
C ASP A 370 -4.03 46.34 -10.11
N LEU A 371 -3.56 45.09 -10.22
CA LEU A 371 -2.16 44.80 -10.50
C LEU A 371 -1.80 45.24 -11.93
N ASP A 372 -0.98 46.28 -12.04
CA ASP A 372 -0.46 46.84 -13.30
C ASP A 372 1.05 46.52 -13.40
N LEU A 373 1.40 45.53 -14.21
CA LEU A 373 2.77 45.04 -14.39
C LEU A 373 3.46 45.72 -15.58
N GLU A 374 4.66 46.23 -15.33
CA GLU A 374 5.58 46.75 -16.33
C GLU A 374 6.73 45.75 -16.57
N VAL A 375 7.00 45.42 -17.84
CA VAL A 375 8.14 44.57 -18.21
C VAL A 375 9.41 45.43 -18.17
N ILE A 376 10.29 45.16 -17.21
CA ILE A 376 11.57 45.89 -17.04
C ILE A 376 12.64 45.28 -17.97
N ASN A 377 12.63 43.96 -18.11
CA ASN A 377 13.42 43.19 -19.06
C ASN A 377 12.81 41.77 -19.21
N ASN A 378 13.41 40.92 -20.04
CA ASN A 378 12.94 39.55 -20.26
C ASN A 378 13.06 38.63 -19.02
N GLY A 379 13.66 39.05 -17.91
CA GLY A 379 13.71 38.30 -16.64
C GLY A 379 12.92 38.93 -15.48
N LEU A 380 12.30 40.10 -15.67
CA LEU A 380 11.63 40.87 -14.60
C LEU A 380 10.43 41.69 -15.13
N ALA A 381 9.25 41.41 -14.55
CA ALA A 381 8.09 42.28 -14.58
C ALA A 381 7.83 42.82 -13.16
N GLN A 382 7.62 44.14 -13.02
CA GLN A 382 7.44 44.84 -11.75
C GLN A 382 6.06 45.48 -11.70
N SER A 383 5.35 45.40 -10.56
CA SER A 383 4.16 46.20 -10.32
C SER A 383 4.49 47.69 -10.25
N LYS A 384 3.75 48.55 -10.96
CA LYS A 384 3.94 50.01 -10.90
C LYS A 384 3.54 50.62 -9.54
N LYS A 385 2.80 49.87 -8.72
CA LYS A 385 2.24 50.31 -7.42
C LYS A 385 2.36 49.22 -6.34
N PRO A 386 2.30 49.58 -5.05
CA PRO A 386 1.98 48.66 -3.97
C PRO A 386 0.69 47.87 -4.25
N PHE A 387 0.69 46.57 -3.95
CA PHE A 387 -0.46 45.69 -4.16
C PHE A 387 -1.02 45.19 -2.83
N HIS A 388 -2.34 45.02 -2.76
CA HIS A 388 -3.04 44.49 -1.59
C HIS A 388 -4.04 43.44 -2.03
N GLY A 389 -3.81 42.20 -1.63
CA GLY A 389 -4.59 41.05 -2.09
C GLY A 389 -3.70 39.85 -2.40
N ILE A 390 -4.06 39.08 -3.42
CA ILE A 390 -3.48 37.77 -3.70
C ILE A 390 -3.03 37.70 -5.16
N LEU A 391 -1.76 37.36 -5.36
CA LEU A 391 -1.18 37.01 -6.65
C LEU A 391 -1.01 35.49 -6.69
N GLN A 392 -1.51 34.86 -7.75
CA GLN A 392 -1.36 33.42 -8.01
C GLN A 392 -0.60 33.17 -9.29
N VAL A 393 0.26 32.17 -9.28
CA VAL A 393 1.01 31.68 -10.44
C VAL A 393 0.75 30.19 -10.63
N CYS A 394 0.46 29.78 -11.86
CA CYS A 394 0.26 28.37 -12.22
C CYS A 394 0.77 28.11 -13.64
N LYS A 395 1.14 26.85 -13.90
CA LYS A 395 1.45 26.38 -15.26
C LYS A 395 0.18 25.94 -15.95
N ASP A 396 0.04 26.34 -17.22
CA ASP A 396 -1.03 25.91 -18.09
C ASP A 396 -0.51 24.86 -19.06
N PRO A 397 -0.99 23.60 -19.02
CA PRO A 397 -0.57 22.56 -19.95
C PRO A 397 -1.13 22.73 -21.37
N GLY A 398 -1.95 23.76 -21.64
CA GLY A 398 -2.51 24.04 -22.97
C GLY A 398 -3.53 23.01 -23.46
N THR A 399 -3.98 22.10 -22.59
CA THR A 399 -5.02 21.11 -22.88
C THR A 399 -6.39 21.76 -23.03
N ALA A 400 -7.32 21.11 -23.73
CA ALA A 400 -8.71 21.59 -23.82
C ALA A 400 -9.31 21.91 -22.43
N ASP A 401 -10.02 23.05 -22.36
CA ASP A 401 -10.60 23.65 -21.15
C ASP A 401 -9.62 24.03 -20.00
N SER A 402 -8.29 23.88 -20.11
CA SER A 402 -7.36 24.22 -19.01
C SER A 402 -7.46 25.68 -18.56
N GLU A 403 -7.33 26.62 -19.49
CA GLU A 403 -7.43 28.06 -19.24
C GLU A 403 -8.76 28.44 -18.56
N LYS A 404 -9.85 27.76 -18.90
CA LYS A 404 -11.19 27.99 -18.34
C LYS A 404 -11.31 27.48 -16.90
N MET A 405 -10.70 26.33 -16.59
CA MET A 405 -10.66 25.81 -15.21
C MET A 405 -9.71 26.64 -14.33
N LEU A 406 -8.60 27.11 -14.89
CA LEU A 406 -7.67 28.02 -14.21
C LEU A 406 -8.32 29.40 -13.95
N ASP A 407 -9.11 29.92 -14.89
CA ASP A 407 -9.90 31.14 -14.72
C ASP A 407 -11.01 30.98 -13.67
N ASP A 408 -11.67 29.81 -13.59
CA ASP A 408 -12.68 29.53 -12.57
C ASP A 408 -12.09 29.27 -11.17
N GLY A 409 -10.85 28.77 -11.08
CA GLY A 409 -10.14 28.68 -9.79
C GLY A 409 -9.44 29.97 -9.36
N ALA A 410 -9.26 30.93 -10.27
CA ALA A 410 -8.50 32.16 -10.03
C ALA A 410 -8.93 32.93 -8.76
N GLY A 411 -7.95 33.28 -7.93
CA GLY A 411 -8.13 33.95 -6.64
C GLY A 411 -8.47 33.02 -5.47
N ILE A 412 -8.58 31.70 -5.67
CA ILE A 412 -8.95 30.70 -4.65
C ILE A 412 -7.78 29.75 -4.38
N TYR A 413 -7.52 29.44 -3.11
CA TYR A 413 -6.36 28.62 -2.69
C TYR A 413 -6.66 27.77 -1.45
N PRO A 414 -5.96 26.64 -1.26
CA PRO A 414 -6.03 25.85 -0.03
C PRO A 414 -5.22 26.50 1.10
N VAL A 415 -5.70 26.39 2.33
CA VAL A 415 -5.03 26.85 3.56
C VAL A 415 -4.45 25.67 4.33
N THR A 416 -5.25 24.61 4.51
CA THR A 416 -4.87 23.34 5.13
C THR A 416 -5.88 22.25 4.78
N VAL A 417 -5.65 21.02 5.25
CA VAL A 417 -6.57 19.88 5.13
C VAL A 417 -7.04 19.47 6.52
N ALA A 418 -8.36 19.37 6.71
CA ALA A 418 -8.94 18.58 7.78
C ALA A 418 -9.14 17.14 7.27
N LEU A 419 -8.48 16.19 7.93
CA LEU A 419 -8.63 14.76 7.67
C LEU A 419 -9.73 14.19 8.59
N SER A 420 -10.62 13.39 8.03
CA SER A 420 -11.60 12.58 8.75
C SER A 420 -11.85 11.27 8.01
N GLY A 421 -12.53 10.30 8.65
CA GLY A 421 -12.85 9.03 8.00
C GLY A 421 -13.51 8.01 8.90
N SER A 422 -14.01 6.93 8.33
CA SER A 422 -14.75 5.89 9.06
C SER A 422 -14.45 4.49 8.52
N ALA A 423 -14.63 3.48 9.37
CA ALA A 423 -14.47 2.07 9.04
C ALA A 423 -15.76 1.32 9.33
N SER A 424 -16.24 0.55 8.35
CA SER A 424 -17.41 -0.32 8.46
C SER A 424 -17.20 -1.57 7.59
N GLY A 425 -17.12 -2.74 8.22
CA GLY A 425 -16.68 -3.97 7.59
C GLY A 425 -15.25 -3.86 7.06
N SER A 426 -14.99 -4.42 5.88
CA SER A 426 -13.75 -4.17 5.12
C SER A 426 -13.71 -2.80 4.45
N THR A 427 -14.77 -1.98 4.54
CA THR A 427 -14.84 -0.70 3.83
C THR A 427 -14.39 0.45 4.72
N GLY A 428 -13.26 1.05 4.35
CA GLY A 428 -12.77 2.31 4.90
C GLY A 428 -13.16 3.48 3.99
N ASN A 429 -13.49 4.62 4.57
CA ASN A 429 -13.65 5.90 3.88
C ASN A 429 -12.75 6.94 4.54
N TYR A 430 -12.12 7.82 3.76
CA TYR A 430 -11.40 8.98 4.29
C TYR A 430 -11.60 10.21 3.42
N SER A 431 -11.80 11.36 4.06
CA SER A 431 -12.03 12.65 3.41
C SER A 431 -10.85 13.59 3.62
N PHE A 432 -10.40 14.24 2.54
CA PHE A 432 -9.61 15.47 2.62
C PHE A 432 -10.56 16.65 2.45
N LYS A 433 -10.86 17.33 3.56
CA LYS A 433 -11.65 18.56 3.55
C LYS A 433 -10.71 19.75 3.55
N PHE A 434 -10.60 20.40 2.40
CA PHE A 434 -9.72 21.55 2.20
C PHE A 434 -10.34 22.81 2.79
N GLU A 435 -9.68 23.43 3.76
CA GLU A 435 -9.98 24.81 4.12
C GLU A 435 -9.54 25.70 2.95
N LYS A 436 -10.45 26.49 2.37
CA LYS A 436 -10.13 27.42 1.28
C LYS A 436 -10.16 28.87 1.73
N GLY A 437 -9.20 29.65 1.23
CA GLY A 437 -9.22 31.11 1.31
C GLY A 437 -9.45 31.75 -0.07
N GLY A 438 -9.64 33.08 -0.06
CA GLY A 438 -9.59 33.91 -1.27
C GLY A 438 -10.94 34.37 -1.81
N HIS A 439 -11.04 34.43 -3.14
CA HIS A 439 -12.21 34.92 -3.86
C HIS A 439 -13.46 34.06 -3.60
N GLN A 440 -14.63 34.69 -3.51
CA GLN A 440 -15.85 34.00 -3.08
C GLN A 440 -16.57 33.25 -4.21
N THR A 441 -16.49 33.75 -5.46
CA THR A 441 -17.04 33.08 -6.66
C THR A 441 -16.01 32.16 -7.32
N GLY A 442 -16.46 30.98 -7.76
CA GLY A 442 -15.64 29.95 -8.40
C GLY A 442 -15.25 28.81 -7.44
N ASP A 443 -14.71 27.73 -8.00
CA ASP A 443 -14.36 26.52 -7.25
C ASP A 443 -12.90 26.48 -6.78
N LEU A 444 -12.62 25.67 -5.75
CA LEU A 444 -11.25 25.25 -5.46
C LEU A 444 -10.84 24.17 -6.47
N TYR A 445 -9.58 24.17 -6.89
CA TYR A 445 -8.98 23.12 -7.71
C TYR A 445 -7.68 22.64 -7.07
N MET A 446 -7.50 21.32 -7.00
CA MET A 446 -6.35 20.65 -6.39
C MET A 446 -5.90 19.49 -7.30
N TYR A 447 -4.60 19.23 -7.37
CA TYR A 447 -3.99 18.12 -8.11
C TYR A 447 -3.92 16.85 -7.25
N ALA A 448 -4.56 15.78 -7.71
CA ALA A 448 -4.57 14.46 -7.08
C ALA A 448 -3.56 13.51 -7.75
N LEU A 449 -2.76 12.81 -6.95
CA LEU A 449 -1.89 11.72 -7.42
C LEU A 449 -2.70 10.50 -7.90
N PRO A 450 -2.15 9.64 -8.79
CA PRO A 450 -2.86 8.50 -9.37
C PRO A 450 -3.59 7.61 -8.35
N HIS A 451 -2.98 7.33 -7.19
CA HIS A 451 -3.60 6.47 -6.19
C HIS A 451 -4.88 7.07 -5.55
N HIS A 452 -5.01 8.40 -5.44
CA HIS A 452 -6.25 9.06 -5.03
C HIS A 452 -7.33 8.91 -6.10
N VAL A 453 -6.98 9.12 -7.38
CA VAL A 453 -7.90 8.98 -8.51
C VAL A 453 -8.44 7.54 -8.62
N ALA A 454 -7.63 6.56 -8.21
CA ALA A 454 -8.01 5.16 -8.12
C ALA A 454 -8.90 4.79 -6.91
N SER A 455 -8.97 5.62 -5.86
CA SER A 455 -9.79 5.37 -4.66
C SER A 455 -10.98 6.32 -4.49
N PHE A 456 -11.10 7.39 -5.28
CA PHE A 456 -12.22 8.34 -5.18
C PHE A 456 -13.62 7.68 -5.26
N ASN A 457 -14.51 8.11 -4.36
CA ASN A 457 -15.93 7.78 -4.41
C ASN A 457 -16.62 8.34 -5.67
N SER A 458 -17.84 7.87 -5.95
CA SER A 458 -18.61 8.26 -7.15
C SER A 458 -18.84 9.77 -7.29
N GLU A 459 -18.97 10.50 -6.19
CA GLU A 459 -19.13 11.95 -6.15
C GLU A 459 -17.83 12.69 -6.49
N THR A 460 -16.72 12.36 -5.83
CA THR A 460 -15.41 12.97 -6.07
C THR A 460 -14.91 12.64 -7.47
N LYS A 461 -15.20 11.44 -7.98
CA LYS A 461 -14.86 11.01 -9.34
C LYS A 461 -15.56 11.85 -10.43
N GLN A 462 -16.77 12.36 -10.17
CA GLN A 462 -17.45 13.32 -11.07
C GLN A 462 -16.78 14.71 -11.08
N ARG A 463 -15.96 15.03 -10.06
CA ARG A 463 -15.21 16.30 -9.98
C ARG A 463 -13.80 16.22 -10.57
N VAL A 464 -13.35 15.06 -11.05
CA VAL A 464 -12.06 14.88 -11.74
C VAL A 464 -12.11 15.57 -13.11
N GLN A 465 -11.07 16.35 -13.43
CA GLN A 465 -10.94 17.07 -14.69
C GLN A 465 -9.93 16.39 -15.62
N LYS A 466 -9.93 16.78 -16.91
CA LYS A 466 -8.97 16.29 -17.92
C LYS A 466 -7.59 16.95 -17.84
N VAL A 467 -7.45 18.02 -17.05
CA VAL A 467 -6.20 18.77 -16.89
C VAL A 467 -5.24 17.96 -16.01
N GLN A 468 -4.04 17.71 -16.52
CA GLN A 468 -2.99 16.95 -15.84
C GLN A 468 -1.66 17.68 -15.94
N LEU A 469 -0.79 17.44 -14.95
CA LEU A 469 0.61 17.86 -14.95
C LEU A 469 1.50 16.72 -14.44
N GLN A 470 2.69 16.59 -15.02
CA GLN A 470 3.67 15.58 -14.61
C GLN A 470 4.20 15.92 -13.21
N SER A 471 4.21 14.95 -12.31
CA SER A 471 4.98 15.07 -11.06
C SER A 471 6.39 14.53 -11.20
N THR A 472 7.29 14.92 -10.30
CA THR A 472 8.67 14.40 -10.23
C THR A 472 8.73 12.88 -10.17
N THR A 473 8.08 12.24 -9.18
CA THR A 473 8.23 10.79 -8.88
C THR A 473 6.93 9.99 -8.74
N LYS A 474 5.75 10.58 -8.99
CA LYS A 474 4.43 9.96 -8.73
C LYS A 474 3.49 9.94 -9.95
N GLY A 475 4.05 9.92 -11.16
CA GLY A 475 3.29 9.92 -12.43
C GLY A 475 2.56 11.23 -12.73
N MET A 476 1.45 11.16 -13.48
CA MET A 476 0.60 12.31 -13.80
C MET A 476 -0.33 12.66 -12.63
N ALA A 477 -0.21 13.88 -12.10
CA ALA A 477 -1.16 14.43 -11.15
C ALA A 477 -2.35 15.03 -11.92
N THR A 478 -3.58 14.74 -11.48
CA THR A 478 -4.82 15.11 -12.19
C THR A 478 -5.59 16.17 -11.42
N LEU A 479 -6.04 17.22 -12.09
CA LEU A 479 -6.79 18.31 -11.47
C LEU A 479 -8.19 17.84 -11.06
N VAL A 480 -8.62 18.16 -9.84
CA VAL A 480 -9.92 17.79 -9.27
C VAL A 480 -10.55 19.04 -8.65
N LYS A 481 -11.85 19.22 -8.89
CA LYS A 481 -12.63 20.38 -8.47
C LYS A 481 -13.24 20.17 -7.07
N GLY A 482 -13.50 21.25 -6.35
CA GLY A 482 -14.22 21.28 -5.08
C GLY A 482 -13.34 21.30 -3.83
N THR A 483 -13.97 21.49 -2.67
CA THR A 483 -13.31 21.63 -1.36
C THR A 483 -13.27 20.35 -0.53
N GLU A 484 -13.76 19.23 -1.06
CA GLU A 484 -13.69 17.93 -0.40
C GLU A 484 -13.42 16.82 -1.42
N TRP A 485 -12.50 15.92 -1.09
CA TRP A 485 -12.31 14.64 -1.75
C TRP A 485 -12.62 13.53 -0.76
N THR A 486 -13.38 12.51 -1.16
CA THR A 486 -13.61 11.30 -0.38
C THR A 486 -13.05 10.10 -1.14
N MET A 487 -12.17 9.37 -0.49
CA MET A 487 -11.51 8.15 -0.96
C MET A 487 -12.07 6.93 -0.22
N VAL A 488 -12.13 5.79 -0.91
CA VAL A 488 -12.74 4.55 -0.42
C VAL A 488 -11.77 3.38 -0.59
N GLU A 489 -11.56 2.64 0.50
CA GLU A 489 -10.83 1.39 0.53
C GLU A 489 -11.82 0.25 0.83
N PRO A 490 -12.42 -0.40 -0.19
CA PRO A 490 -13.50 -1.39 0.02
C PRO A 490 -13.02 -2.73 0.60
N HIS A 491 -11.71 -2.99 0.53
CA HIS A 491 -11.07 -4.25 0.88
C HIS A 491 -9.89 -4.02 1.84
N MET A 492 -10.16 -3.29 2.94
CA MET A 492 -9.21 -3.19 4.05
C MET A 492 -8.89 -4.59 4.61
N PRO A 493 -7.63 -4.87 5.00
CA PRO A 493 -7.15 -6.18 5.48
C PRO A 493 -7.57 -6.46 6.94
N VAL A 494 -8.87 -6.38 7.21
CA VAL A 494 -9.44 -6.44 8.57
C VAL A 494 -9.24 -7.80 9.24
N ASP A 495 -9.22 -8.88 8.48
CA ASP A 495 -9.06 -10.26 8.97
C ASP A 495 -7.62 -10.59 9.36
N ILE A 496 -6.61 -10.05 8.66
CA ILE A 496 -5.18 -10.36 8.84
C ILE A 496 -4.78 -10.36 10.33
N GLY A 497 -4.42 -11.54 10.83
CA GLY A 497 -4.06 -11.80 12.22
C GLY A 497 -2.56 -11.75 12.50
N PHE A 498 -2.13 -12.48 13.55
CA PHE A 498 -0.71 -12.77 13.83
C PHE A 498 -0.23 -14.00 13.02
N GLU A 499 -1.17 -14.89 12.74
CA GLU A 499 -1.02 -16.06 11.89
C GLU A 499 -0.73 -15.68 10.42
N PRO A 500 0.05 -16.49 9.68
CA PRO A 500 0.23 -16.31 8.26
C PRO A 500 -1.11 -16.23 7.50
N TRP A 501 -1.22 -15.27 6.59
CA TRP A 501 -2.44 -14.98 5.84
C TRP A 501 -2.21 -15.14 4.33
N HIS A 502 -3.28 -15.44 3.59
CA HIS A 502 -3.25 -15.66 2.15
C HIS A 502 -4.51 -15.10 1.49
N PRO A 503 -4.41 -14.33 0.38
CA PRO A 503 -5.55 -13.60 -0.21
C PRO A 503 -6.84 -14.39 -0.41
N GLU A 504 -6.75 -15.64 -0.89
CA GLU A 504 -7.92 -16.50 -1.14
C GLU A 504 -8.42 -17.31 0.08
N LYS A 505 -7.65 -17.37 1.17
CA LYS A 505 -7.88 -18.31 2.30
C LYS A 505 -8.08 -17.62 3.64
N GLY A 506 -7.76 -16.32 3.73
CA GLY A 506 -7.68 -15.61 5.00
C GLY A 506 -6.50 -16.09 5.86
N ASN A 507 -6.70 -16.02 7.17
CA ASN A 507 -5.79 -16.49 8.22
C ASN A 507 -5.63 -18.02 8.22
N ILE A 508 -4.39 -18.53 8.22
CA ILE A 508 -4.10 -19.98 8.19
C ILE A 508 -3.50 -20.45 9.52
N THR A 509 -4.31 -21.13 10.32
CA THR A 509 -4.02 -21.54 11.71
C THR A 509 -3.61 -23.00 11.86
N HIS A 510 -3.53 -23.78 10.77
CA HIS A 510 -3.34 -25.23 10.82
C HIS A 510 -2.09 -25.72 10.06
N LEU A 511 -1.34 -26.59 10.73
CA LEU A 511 -0.14 -27.26 10.21
C LEU A 511 -0.34 -28.79 10.24
N SER A 512 0.23 -29.53 9.28
CA SER A 512 0.30 -31.00 9.37
C SER A 512 1.28 -31.42 10.48
N ASP A 513 1.10 -32.59 11.09
CA ASP A 513 1.92 -33.00 12.23
C ASP A 513 3.40 -33.22 11.85
N LYS A 514 3.67 -33.55 10.58
CA LYS A 514 5.02 -33.56 10.02
C LYS A 514 5.62 -32.14 9.99
N ALA A 515 4.84 -31.15 9.56
CA ALA A 515 5.27 -29.76 9.58
C ALA A 515 5.52 -29.27 11.01
N LYS A 516 4.58 -29.49 11.94
CA LYS A 516 4.74 -29.17 13.38
C LYS A 516 6.00 -29.78 13.97
N SER A 517 6.26 -31.07 13.71
CA SER A 517 7.45 -31.78 14.22
C SER A 517 8.75 -31.15 13.70
N THR A 518 8.79 -30.80 12.41
CA THR A 518 9.94 -30.16 11.76
C THR A 518 10.17 -28.74 12.31
N ILE A 519 9.13 -27.90 12.31
CA ILE A 519 9.18 -26.51 12.79
C ILE A 519 9.57 -26.48 14.28
N ARG A 520 9.01 -27.37 15.11
CA ARG A 520 9.35 -27.46 16.54
C ARG A 520 10.83 -27.77 16.79
N ALA A 521 11.49 -28.51 15.89
CA ALA A 521 12.91 -28.81 16.01
C ALA A 521 13.82 -27.60 15.72
N ALA A 522 13.37 -26.65 14.90
CA ALA A 522 13.99 -25.33 14.77
C ALA A 522 13.64 -24.44 15.98
N ALA A 523 12.36 -24.39 16.34
CA ALA A 523 11.83 -23.53 17.40
C ALA A 523 12.45 -23.78 18.78
N ALA A 524 12.70 -25.05 19.12
CA ALA A 524 13.40 -25.43 20.36
C ALA A 524 14.86 -24.94 20.40
N LYS A 525 15.51 -24.73 19.25
CA LYS A 525 16.85 -24.12 19.16
C LYS A 525 16.75 -22.60 19.25
N GLU A 526 15.83 -21.98 18.50
CA GLU A 526 15.69 -20.52 18.47
C GLU A 526 15.22 -19.95 19.82
N VAL A 527 14.35 -20.63 20.57
CA VAL A 527 13.99 -20.25 21.95
C VAL A 527 15.12 -20.49 22.96
N SER A 528 16.15 -21.28 22.63
CA SER A 528 17.33 -21.47 23.49
C SER A 528 18.43 -20.43 23.29
N GLN A 529 18.18 -19.39 22.49
CA GLN A 529 19.08 -18.25 22.30
C GLN A 529 18.89 -17.22 23.43
N ASP A 530 19.95 -16.47 23.77
CA ASP A 530 19.85 -15.37 24.74
C ASP A 530 19.12 -14.17 24.11
N MET A 531 17.80 -14.11 24.35
CA MET A 531 16.94 -13.03 23.87
C MET A 531 17.35 -11.66 24.42
N ILE A 532 17.85 -11.60 25.66
CA ILE A 532 18.20 -10.34 26.34
C ILE A 532 19.50 -9.78 25.78
N ALA A 533 20.51 -10.63 25.56
CA ALA A 533 21.77 -10.23 24.95
C ALA A 533 21.58 -9.82 23.48
N GLN A 534 20.76 -10.53 22.71
CA GLN A 534 20.48 -10.18 21.32
C GLN A 534 19.58 -8.95 21.17
N SER A 535 18.73 -8.61 22.15
CA SER A 535 17.87 -7.42 22.08
C SER A 535 18.45 -6.18 22.72
N ASN A 536 19.49 -6.26 23.57
CA ASN A 536 20.04 -5.09 24.26
C ASN A 536 21.21 -4.46 23.48
N LEU A 537 20.90 -3.98 22.27
CA LEU A 537 21.88 -3.38 21.36
C LEU A 537 21.95 -1.85 21.52
N ASP A 538 22.84 -1.22 20.75
CA ASP A 538 23.10 0.24 20.69
C ASP A 538 22.22 0.94 19.64
N SER A 539 21.16 0.27 19.20
CA SER A 539 20.23 0.74 18.17
C SER A 539 18.82 0.27 18.51
N MET A 540 17.83 1.17 18.42
CA MET A 540 16.41 0.81 18.54
C MET A 540 15.98 -0.10 17.39
N TYR A 541 16.52 0.08 16.18
CA TYR A 541 16.25 -0.76 14.99
C TYR A 541 16.63 -2.23 15.21
N PHE A 542 17.92 -2.52 15.41
CA PHE A 542 18.38 -3.91 15.56
C PHE A 542 17.80 -4.59 16.81
N SER A 543 17.66 -3.84 17.92
CA SER A 543 16.99 -4.33 19.12
C SER A 543 15.53 -4.71 18.86
N GLY A 544 14.82 -3.87 18.11
CA GLY A 544 13.43 -4.12 17.71
C GLY A 544 13.31 -5.36 16.84
N LYS A 545 14.17 -5.50 15.81
CA LYS A 545 14.22 -6.69 14.95
C LYS A 545 14.40 -7.98 15.74
N ALA A 546 15.28 -7.99 16.74
CA ALA A 546 15.44 -9.13 17.64
C ALA A 546 14.18 -9.41 18.48
N LEU A 547 13.57 -8.39 19.08
CA LEU A 547 12.33 -8.55 19.87
C LEU A 547 11.16 -9.09 19.03
N ALA A 548 10.97 -8.56 17.81
CA ALA A 548 9.91 -8.99 16.90
C ALA A 548 10.13 -10.42 16.39
N LYS A 549 11.37 -10.78 16.02
CA LYS A 549 11.79 -12.17 15.71
C LYS A 549 11.34 -13.13 16.82
N TYR A 550 11.70 -12.85 18.07
CA TYR A 550 11.31 -13.70 19.20
C TYR A 550 9.79 -13.72 19.44
N GLY A 551 9.09 -12.61 19.20
CA GLY A 551 7.63 -12.60 19.16
C GLY A 551 7.06 -13.63 18.18
N THR A 552 7.47 -13.58 16.92
CA THR A 552 6.98 -14.53 15.88
C THR A 552 7.30 -15.99 16.20
N ILE A 553 8.49 -16.29 16.74
CA ILE A 553 8.88 -17.63 17.19
C ILE A 553 7.89 -18.15 18.25
N LEU A 554 7.63 -17.36 19.29
CA LEU A 554 6.77 -17.79 20.39
C LEU A 554 5.30 -17.95 19.98
N TYR A 555 4.83 -17.10 19.07
CA TYR A 555 3.51 -17.24 18.46
C TYR A 555 3.36 -18.57 17.68
N VAL A 556 4.32 -18.91 16.82
CA VAL A 556 4.30 -20.19 16.08
C VAL A 556 4.30 -21.38 17.05
N ILE A 557 5.04 -21.32 18.14
CA ILE A 557 5.10 -22.40 19.14
C ILE A 557 3.76 -22.54 19.90
N ASN A 558 3.17 -21.43 20.35
CA ASN A 558 1.94 -21.44 21.14
C ASN A 558 0.69 -21.79 20.33
N ASP A 559 0.52 -21.16 19.16
CA ASP A 559 -0.74 -21.15 18.41
C ASP A 559 -0.75 -22.13 17.22
N LEU A 560 0.37 -22.30 16.50
CA LEU A 560 0.43 -23.18 15.32
C LEU A 560 0.96 -24.59 15.62
N ILE A 561 1.96 -24.72 16.51
CA ILE A 561 2.46 -26.01 17.00
C ILE A 561 1.61 -26.52 18.17
N GLY A 562 1.22 -25.64 19.10
CA GLY A 562 0.48 -25.97 20.32
C GLY A 562 1.35 -26.34 21.53
N ASP A 563 2.67 -26.16 21.48
CA ASP A 563 3.57 -26.44 22.60
C ASP A 563 3.62 -25.27 23.59
N LYS A 564 2.52 -25.10 24.32
CA LYS A 564 2.33 -24.01 25.30
C LYS A 564 3.37 -24.04 26.43
N ALA A 565 4.00 -25.19 26.70
CA ALA A 565 5.06 -25.29 27.70
C ALA A 565 6.36 -24.64 27.19
N LEU A 566 6.80 -24.97 25.97
CA LEU A 566 7.96 -24.34 25.35
C LEU A 566 7.75 -22.84 25.10
N ALA A 567 6.55 -22.45 24.62
CA ALA A 567 6.21 -21.04 24.42
C ALA A 567 6.25 -20.24 25.73
N GLN A 568 5.69 -20.78 26.81
CA GLN A 568 5.67 -20.10 28.11
C GLN A 568 7.07 -19.84 28.66
N THR A 569 8.00 -20.78 28.48
CA THR A 569 9.38 -20.61 28.93
C THR A 569 10.09 -19.48 28.18
N GLY A 570 9.95 -19.41 26.85
CA GLY A 570 10.52 -18.31 26.06
C GLY A 570 9.81 -16.97 26.28
N LEU A 571 8.50 -16.96 26.55
CA LEU A 571 7.74 -15.74 26.85
C LEU A 571 8.24 -15.03 28.12
N GLY A 572 8.77 -15.77 29.10
CA GLY A 572 9.45 -15.19 30.26
C GLY A 572 10.73 -14.43 29.87
N GLN A 573 11.53 -14.97 28.96
CA GLN A 573 12.74 -14.32 28.45
C GLN A 573 12.41 -13.11 27.57
N LEU A 574 11.42 -13.20 26.67
CA LEU A 574 11.01 -12.07 25.83
C LEU A 574 10.46 -10.90 26.66
N LYS A 575 9.69 -11.18 27.73
CA LYS A 575 9.24 -10.13 28.66
C LYS A 575 10.40 -9.49 29.43
N ALA A 576 11.40 -10.27 29.85
CA ALA A 576 12.61 -9.73 30.49
C ALA A 576 13.45 -8.88 29.52
N ALA A 577 13.56 -9.30 28.26
CA ALA A 577 14.21 -8.56 27.18
C ALA A 577 13.49 -7.22 26.90
N PHE A 578 12.16 -7.24 26.78
CA PHE A 578 11.35 -6.03 26.58
C PHE A 578 11.38 -5.11 27.82
N ALA A 579 11.45 -5.67 29.04
CA ALA A 579 11.52 -4.88 30.27
C ALA A 579 12.77 -3.98 30.36
N THR A 580 13.86 -4.28 29.64
CA THR A 580 14.98 -3.33 29.48
C THR A 580 14.51 -2.03 28.79
N PHE A 581 13.61 -2.12 27.82
CA PHE A 581 13.09 -0.98 27.06
C PHE A 581 11.96 -0.25 27.79
N SER A 582 10.98 -0.95 28.36
CA SER A 582 9.92 -0.27 29.14
C SER A 582 10.41 0.32 30.45
N ALA A 583 11.48 -0.23 31.06
CA ALA A 583 12.22 0.43 32.15
C ALA A 583 13.14 1.57 31.68
N ASN A 584 13.32 1.75 30.37
CA ASN A 584 14.20 2.74 29.72
C ASN A 584 15.68 2.62 30.14
N LYS A 585 16.23 1.40 30.02
CA LYS A 585 17.58 0.99 30.47
C LYS A 585 18.43 0.32 29.39
N GLN A 586 17.98 0.33 28.14
CA GLN A 586 18.80 -0.05 26.98
C GLN A 586 20.03 0.87 26.84
N LYS A 587 21.05 0.45 26.07
CA LYS A 587 22.35 1.16 25.98
C LYS A 587 22.22 2.68 25.74
N PHE A 588 21.29 3.09 24.88
CA PHE A 588 20.88 4.48 24.70
C PHE A 588 19.39 4.64 25.08
N PRO A 589 19.07 5.06 26.33
CA PRO A 589 17.71 5.31 26.75
C PRO A 589 17.00 6.33 25.84
N LEU A 590 15.67 6.20 25.71
CA LEU A 590 14.85 7.21 25.05
C LEU A 590 14.74 8.45 25.93
N THR A 591 14.61 9.61 25.28
CA THR A 591 14.37 10.90 25.91
C THR A 591 13.21 11.63 25.23
N LEU A 592 12.35 12.27 26.02
CA LEU A 592 11.29 13.14 25.54
C LEU A 592 11.91 14.51 25.20
N GLU A 593 12.08 14.76 23.91
CA GLU A 593 12.59 16.01 23.37
C GLU A 593 11.42 16.99 23.16
N THR A 594 11.53 18.23 23.63
CA THR A 594 10.42 19.20 23.66
C THR A 594 10.68 20.48 22.85
N ALA A 595 11.81 20.61 22.18
CA ALA A 595 12.04 21.63 21.16
C ALA A 595 11.25 21.31 19.89
N TRP A 596 11.32 20.07 19.39
CA TRP A 596 10.51 19.58 18.29
C TRP A 596 9.29 18.79 18.78
N GLY A 597 9.39 18.04 19.88
CA GLY A 597 8.27 17.26 20.42
C GLY A 597 8.28 15.82 19.91
N GLY A 598 8.83 14.92 20.73
CA GLY A 598 8.80 13.48 20.48
C GLY A 598 9.72 12.69 21.39
N VAL A 599 9.73 11.35 21.22
CA VAL A 599 10.71 10.48 21.88
C VAL A 599 11.78 10.03 20.91
N VAL A 600 13.03 10.21 21.30
CA VAL A 600 14.22 9.94 20.48
C VAL A 600 15.27 9.17 21.28
N SER A 601 16.08 8.38 20.59
CA SER A 601 17.28 7.75 21.14
C SER A 601 18.26 8.81 21.67
N SER A 602 18.89 8.54 22.81
CA SER A 602 19.93 9.41 23.37
C SER A 602 21.29 9.31 22.66
N ALA A 603 21.44 8.44 21.65
CA ALA A 603 22.70 8.12 20.98
C ALA A 603 23.51 9.37 20.56
N SER A 604 22.96 10.28 19.76
CA SER A 604 23.69 11.49 19.32
C SER A 604 23.94 12.48 20.46
N TYR A 605 23.12 12.51 21.51
CA TYR A 605 23.35 13.35 22.67
C TYR A 605 24.48 12.85 23.59
N VAL A 606 24.78 11.55 23.56
CA VAL A 606 25.86 10.93 24.34
C VAL A 606 27.18 10.95 23.58
N THR A 607 27.14 10.83 22.24
CA THR A 607 28.33 10.62 21.39
C THR A 607 28.72 11.83 20.54
N GLY A 608 27.76 12.70 20.21
CA GLY A 608 27.93 13.78 19.23
C GLY A 608 27.75 13.36 17.76
N ASP A 609 27.57 12.08 17.47
CA ASP A 609 27.40 11.57 16.10
C ASP A 609 25.92 11.58 15.68
N ALA A 610 25.63 12.30 14.59
CA ALA A 610 24.30 12.47 14.02
C ALA A 610 23.81 11.28 13.18
N GLY A 611 24.66 10.30 12.87
CA GLY A 611 24.31 9.10 12.10
C GLY A 611 23.98 7.87 12.96
N LEU A 612 24.27 7.88 14.26
CA LEU A 612 24.00 6.73 15.13
C LEU A 612 22.51 6.41 15.24
N ASP A 613 22.24 5.10 15.37
CA ASP A 613 20.89 4.54 15.29
C ASP A 613 20.13 5.11 14.08
N PHE A 614 20.78 5.10 12.91
CA PHE A 614 20.26 5.56 11.61
C PHE A 614 19.76 7.03 11.58
N GLY A 615 20.19 7.86 12.53
CA GLY A 615 19.71 9.22 12.69
C GLY A 615 18.41 9.33 13.49
N ASN A 616 18.06 8.32 14.30
CA ASN A 616 16.88 8.33 15.17
C ASN A 616 16.82 9.56 16.09
N THR A 617 17.97 10.04 16.61
CA THR A 617 17.98 11.30 17.38
C THR A 617 17.51 12.52 16.58
N TYR A 618 17.54 12.47 15.25
CA TYR A 618 17.12 13.51 14.31
C TYR A 618 15.75 13.20 13.67
N TYR A 619 14.97 12.26 14.23
CA TYR A 619 13.67 11.79 13.74
C TYR A 619 13.69 11.03 12.40
N ASN A 620 14.83 10.48 11.97
CA ASN A 620 14.80 9.43 10.94
C ASN A 620 14.09 8.18 11.47
N ASP A 621 13.38 7.48 10.58
CA ASP A 621 13.14 6.03 10.66
C ASP A 621 12.35 5.54 11.90
N HIS A 622 11.74 6.46 12.66
CA HIS A 622 10.96 6.14 13.86
C HIS A 622 9.88 5.09 13.62
N HIS A 623 9.21 5.11 12.45
CA HIS A 623 8.19 4.12 12.08
C HIS A 623 8.78 2.72 11.85
N PHE A 624 9.97 2.58 11.25
CA PHE A 624 10.65 1.28 11.18
C PHE A 624 11.11 0.85 12.58
N HIS A 625 11.87 1.71 13.27
CA HIS A 625 12.50 1.42 14.55
C HIS A 625 11.44 1.03 15.58
N TYR A 626 10.47 1.90 15.82
CA TYR A 626 9.46 1.70 16.86
C TYR A 626 8.37 0.71 16.42
N GLY A 627 8.11 0.57 15.11
CA GLY A 627 7.19 -0.44 14.57
C GLY A 627 7.54 -1.85 15.05
N TYR A 628 8.82 -2.23 15.03
CA TYR A 628 9.26 -3.53 15.55
C TYR A 628 9.02 -3.70 17.06
N HIS A 629 9.24 -2.67 17.86
CA HIS A 629 8.96 -2.71 19.31
C HIS A 629 7.46 -2.81 19.59
N ILE A 630 6.64 -2.08 18.84
CA ILE A 630 5.17 -2.12 18.92
C ILE A 630 4.66 -3.53 18.51
N LEU A 631 5.22 -4.12 17.44
CA LEU A 631 4.87 -5.48 17.01
C LEU A 631 5.27 -6.55 18.03
N ALA A 632 6.45 -6.42 18.64
CA ALA A 632 6.88 -7.30 19.73
C ALA A 632 5.95 -7.16 20.94
N ALA A 633 5.61 -5.95 21.36
CA ALA A 633 4.68 -5.68 22.45
C ALA A 633 3.26 -6.22 22.16
N ALA A 634 2.77 -6.07 20.92
CA ALA A 634 1.50 -6.63 20.49
C ALA A 634 1.52 -8.17 20.58
N THR A 635 2.60 -8.81 20.16
CA THR A 635 2.75 -10.27 20.23
C THR A 635 2.87 -10.78 21.67
N ILE A 636 3.56 -10.04 22.56
CA ILE A 636 3.56 -10.34 24.01
C ILE A 636 2.14 -10.20 24.58
N GLY A 637 1.40 -9.16 24.19
CA GLY A 637 0.02 -8.93 24.63
C GLY A 637 -0.99 -9.98 24.14
N GLN A 638 -0.78 -10.55 22.96
CA GLN A 638 -1.54 -11.70 22.45
C GLN A 638 -1.30 -12.96 23.29
N LEU A 639 -0.05 -13.20 23.69
CA LEU A 639 0.35 -14.38 24.47
C LEU A 639 0.08 -14.22 25.98
N ASP A 640 0.00 -12.99 26.49
CA ASP A 640 -0.43 -12.64 27.85
C ASP A 640 -1.12 -11.26 27.88
N PRO A 641 -2.47 -11.22 27.81
CA PRO A 641 -3.24 -9.99 27.92
C PRO A 641 -3.13 -9.27 29.29
N GLY A 642 -2.57 -9.91 30.31
CA GLY A 642 -2.29 -9.27 31.60
C GLY A 642 -1.16 -8.26 31.50
N TRP A 643 -0.08 -8.62 30.79
CA TRP A 643 1.14 -7.82 30.62
C TRP A 643 0.89 -6.45 29.95
N VAL A 644 -0.12 -6.37 29.08
CA VAL A 644 -0.52 -5.15 28.36
C VAL A 644 -0.77 -4.00 29.35
N LYS A 645 -1.46 -4.27 30.47
CA LYS A 645 -1.84 -3.24 31.46
C LYS A 645 -0.65 -2.58 32.15
N GLU A 646 0.47 -3.28 32.25
CA GLU A 646 1.68 -2.81 32.93
C GLU A 646 2.61 -2.03 32.00
N ASN A 647 2.52 -2.26 30.68
CA ASN A 647 3.45 -1.72 29.68
C ASN A 647 2.81 -0.76 28.67
N ALA A 648 1.47 -0.65 28.65
CA ALA A 648 0.75 0.13 27.65
C ALA A 648 1.17 1.61 27.58
N ASP A 649 1.48 2.26 28.70
CA ASP A 649 1.87 3.68 28.69
C ASP A 649 3.25 3.91 28.03
N TYR A 650 4.14 2.92 28.09
CA TYR A 650 5.40 2.93 27.32
C TYR A 650 5.13 2.69 25.83
N VAL A 651 4.37 1.65 25.48
CA VAL A 651 4.12 1.31 24.07
C VAL A 651 3.30 2.40 23.38
N ASN A 652 2.27 2.95 24.03
CA ASN A 652 1.49 4.09 23.53
C ASN A 652 2.34 5.33 23.30
N THR A 653 3.43 5.54 24.05
CA THR A 653 4.39 6.63 23.78
C THR A 653 5.03 6.46 22.40
N LEU A 654 5.45 5.25 22.04
CA LEU A 654 6.01 4.93 20.72
C LEU A 654 4.96 5.07 19.60
N VAL A 655 3.76 4.54 19.82
CA VAL A 655 2.62 4.60 18.88
C VAL A 655 2.22 6.05 18.58
N ARG A 656 2.16 6.90 19.61
CA ARG A 656 1.82 8.34 19.48
C ARG A 656 2.91 9.12 18.74
N ASP A 657 4.18 8.78 18.95
CA ASP A 657 5.28 9.47 18.28
C ASP A 657 5.22 9.37 16.75
N ILE A 658 4.87 8.19 16.22
CA ILE A 658 4.81 7.94 14.78
C ILE A 658 3.43 8.22 14.17
N ALA A 659 2.36 7.99 14.94
CA ALA A 659 0.99 7.89 14.42
C ALA A 659 -0.08 8.52 15.33
N ASN A 660 0.25 9.60 16.07
CA ASN A 660 -0.79 10.43 16.71
C ASN A 660 -1.82 10.92 15.66
N PRO A 661 -3.13 10.62 15.83
CA PRO A 661 -4.15 11.07 14.89
C PRO A 661 -4.62 12.51 15.10
N SER A 662 -4.37 13.13 16.26
CA SER A 662 -5.13 14.31 16.72
C SER A 662 -4.28 15.36 17.45
N ALA A 663 -4.48 16.65 17.14
CA ALA A 663 -3.83 17.78 17.81
C ALA A 663 -4.25 17.98 19.29
N LYS A 664 -5.13 17.11 19.83
CA LYS A 664 -5.45 17.01 21.26
C LYS A 664 -4.28 16.46 22.09
N ASP A 665 -3.35 15.74 21.47
CA ASP A 665 -2.11 15.30 22.12
C ASP A 665 -1.07 16.43 22.12
N GLY A 666 -0.75 16.93 23.32
CA GLY A 666 0.21 18.02 23.50
C GLY A 666 1.69 17.62 23.44
N PHE A 667 2.01 16.35 23.24
CA PHE A 667 3.39 15.84 23.27
C PHE A 667 3.94 15.47 21.89
N PHE A 668 3.09 15.00 20.97
CA PHE A 668 3.49 14.40 19.70
C PHE A 668 2.78 15.04 18.50
N PRO A 669 3.48 15.32 17.38
CA PRO A 669 2.87 15.90 16.19
C PRO A 669 1.94 14.90 15.51
N MET A 670 0.85 15.37 14.89
CA MET A 670 -0.06 14.50 14.14
C MET A 670 0.68 13.80 12.98
N TRP A 671 0.55 12.48 12.87
CA TRP A 671 1.05 11.69 11.73
C TRP A 671 2.51 11.98 11.35
N ARG A 672 3.47 11.86 12.29
CA ARG A 672 4.89 12.21 12.06
C ARG A 672 5.41 11.66 10.74
N ASN A 673 5.42 10.34 10.59
CA ASN A 673 5.99 9.65 9.42
C ASN A 673 4.98 9.51 8.28
N PHE A 674 3.77 9.00 8.54
CA PHE A 674 2.77 8.74 7.49
C PHE A 674 2.29 10.02 6.80
N ASP A 675 2.34 10.07 5.47
CA ASP A 675 1.84 11.17 4.66
C ASP A 675 0.61 10.71 3.86
N TRP A 676 -0.56 11.21 4.25
CA TRP A 676 -1.84 10.83 3.64
C TRP A 676 -1.95 11.26 2.17
N TYR A 677 -1.29 12.33 1.74
CA TYR A 677 -1.32 12.79 0.34
C TYR A 677 -0.39 11.93 -0.55
N HIS A 678 0.66 11.34 0.02
CA HIS A 678 1.54 10.40 -0.70
C HIS A 678 1.07 8.94 -0.59
N GLY A 679 0.26 8.62 0.42
CA GLY A 679 -0.27 7.28 0.69
C GLY A 679 0.76 6.32 1.29
N HIS A 680 1.89 6.84 1.78
CA HIS A 680 2.97 6.09 2.43
C HIS A 680 3.69 7.01 3.44
N SER A 681 4.61 6.47 4.22
CA SER A 681 5.42 7.25 5.15
C SER A 681 6.65 7.86 4.50
N TRP A 682 7.15 8.95 5.10
CA TRP A 682 8.49 9.46 4.88
C TRP A 682 9.41 9.06 6.03
N ALA A 683 10.60 8.56 5.67
CA ALA A 683 11.62 8.12 6.60
C ALA A 683 12.50 9.30 7.05
N HIS A 684 12.94 10.12 6.09
CA HIS A 684 13.83 11.26 6.27
C HIS A 684 13.33 12.32 7.28
N GLY A 685 14.08 12.48 8.38
CA GLY A 685 13.83 13.40 9.50
C GLY A 685 14.39 14.81 9.27
N LEU A 686 15.14 15.33 10.25
CA LEU A 686 15.59 16.73 10.33
C LEU A 686 16.93 17.02 9.60
N TYR A 687 17.09 16.51 8.38
CA TYR A 687 18.20 16.85 7.49
C TYR A 687 17.70 17.66 6.28
N ALA A 688 18.56 18.49 5.69
CA ALA A 688 18.24 19.27 4.50
C ALA A 688 18.70 18.50 3.26
N ALA A 689 17.80 18.31 2.28
CA ALA A 689 18.05 17.47 1.11
C ALA A 689 17.51 18.11 -0.17
N MET A 690 18.35 18.20 -1.20
CA MET A 690 17.95 18.81 -2.48
C MET A 690 16.90 17.98 -3.22
N ASP A 691 16.85 16.67 -3.00
CA ASP A 691 15.85 15.76 -3.57
C ASP A 691 14.55 15.67 -2.73
N GLY A 692 14.45 16.42 -1.62
CA GLY A 692 13.33 16.39 -0.70
C GLY A 692 13.37 15.20 0.27
N LYS A 693 12.21 14.80 0.79
CA LYS A 693 12.04 13.62 1.65
C LYS A 693 12.26 12.31 0.89
N ASP A 694 12.68 11.27 1.61
CA ASP A 694 12.85 9.93 1.05
C ASP A 694 12.34 8.80 1.96
N GLN A 695 12.22 7.62 1.34
CA GLN A 695 11.71 6.36 1.87
C GLN A 695 12.29 5.21 1.00
N GLU A 696 12.94 4.24 1.64
CA GLU A 696 13.55 3.05 1.04
C GLU A 696 12.70 1.80 1.38
N SER A 697 12.66 1.44 2.67
CA SER A 697 12.06 0.20 3.19
C SER A 697 10.53 0.22 3.19
N SER A 698 9.94 0.00 2.01
CA SER A 698 8.48 -0.05 1.82
C SER A 698 7.79 -1.18 2.60
N SER A 699 8.50 -2.27 2.89
CA SER A 699 7.99 -3.39 3.71
C SER A 699 8.08 -3.11 5.21
N GLU A 700 9.02 -2.27 5.68
CA GLU A 700 8.99 -1.80 7.07
C GLU A 700 7.94 -0.70 7.29
N ASP A 701 7.55 0.04 6.25
CA ASP A 701 6.38 0.93 6.28
C ASP A 701 5.05 0.15 6.41
N MET A 702 4.88 -0.93 5.63
CA MET A 702 3.81 -1.91 5.81
C MET A 702 3.83 -2.50 7.23
N MET A 703 5.02 -2.89 7.72
CA MET A 703 5.17 -3.43 9.07
C MET A 703 4.74 -2.42 10.14
N HIS A 704 5.05 -1.12 9.99
CA HIS A 704 4.62 -0.09 10.94
C HIS A 704 3.09 -0.04 11.05
N ALA A 705 2.37 0.04 9.93
CA ALA A 705 0.91 0.07 9.94
C ALA A 705 0.31 -1.23 10.50
N TYR A 706 0.93 -2.38 10.22
CA TYR A 706 0.53 -3.66 10.81
C TYR A 706 0.82 -3.73 12.32
N ALA A 707 1.95 -3.23 12.80
CA ALA A 707 2.27 -3.14 14.23
C ALA A 707 1.23 -2.31 14.99
N LEU A 708 0.86 -1.14 14.43
CA LEU A 708 -0.22 -0.30 14.95
C LEU A 708 -1.57 -1.04 14.98
N LYS A 709 -1.91 -1.81 13.92
CA LYS A 709 -3.11 -2.66 13.89
C LYS A 709 -3.12 -3.65 15.05
N MET A 710 -2.05 -4.44 15.18
CA MET A 710 -1.99 -5.52 16.17
C MET A 710 -1.92 -4.98 17.59
N TRP A 711 -1.32 -3.81 17.82
CA TRP A 711 -1.37 -3.13 19.11
C TRP A 711 -2.78 -2.60 19.44
N GLY A 712 -3.48 -2.02 18.47
CA GLY A 712 -4.90 -1.64 18.62
C GLY A 712 -5.76 -2.84 19.02
N LYS A 713 -5.57 -3.98 18.33
CA LYS A 713 -6.26 -5.25 18.60
C LYS A 713 -6.05 -5.76 20.03
N VAL A 714 -4.81 -5.85 20.53
CA VAL A 714 -4.55 -6.40 21.88
C VAL A 714 -4.79 -5.40 23.02
N THR A 715 -4.89 -4.09 22.73
CA THR A 715 -5.33 -3.08 23.71
C THR A 715 -6.85 -2.87 23.73
N GLY A 716 -7.58 -3.35 22.72
CA GLY A 716 -8.99 -3.03 22.50
C GLY A 716 -9.23 -1.61 21.97
N ASN A 717 -8.19 -0.93 21.47
CA ASN A 717 -8.32 0.38 20.83
C ASN A 717 -8.78 0.20 19.37
N THR A 718 -10.10 0.10 19.21
CA THR A 718 -10.75 -0.18 17.91
C THR A 718 -10.52 0.92 16.88
N ASP A 719 -10.44 2.19 17.28
CA ASP A 719 -10.10 3.30 16.36
C ASP A 719 -8.65 3.20 15.86
N LEU A 720 -7.70 2.77 16.71
CA LEU A 720 -6.33 2.50 16.27
C LEU A 720 -6.28 1.32 15.30
N GLU A 721 -6.97 0.21 15.59
CA GLU A 721 -7.06 -0.92 14.67
C GLU A 721 -7.72 -0.53 13.34
N ALA A 722 -8.81 0.26 13.37
CA ALA A 722 -9.50 0.77 12.19
C ALA A 722 -8.62 1.70 11.33
N ARG A 723 -7.95 2.69 11.94
CA ARG A 723 -6.99 3.57 11.23
C ARG A 723 -5.86 2.77 10.61
N SER A 724 -5.37 1.75 11.29
CA SER A 724 -4.24 0.93 10.83
C SER A 724 -4.62 0.00 9.67
N ASN A 725 -5.84 -0.57 9.69
CA ASN A 725 -6.41 -1.29 8.56
C ASN A 725 -6.55 -0.38 7.33
N LEU A 726 -7.00 0.86 7.52
CA LEU A 726 -7.10 1.86 6.46
C LEU A 726 -5.71 2.24 5.91
N GLN A 727 -4.72 2.48 6.78
CA GLN A 727 -3.33 2.75 6.37
C GLN A 727 -2.76 1.59 5.55
N LEU A 728 -2.93 0.34 5.97
CA LEU A 728 -2.45 -0.84 5.21
C LEU A 728 -3.06 -0.92 3.80
N ALA A 729 -4.35 -0.60 3.64
CA ALA A 729 -5.01 -0.59 2.33
C ALA A 729 -4.44 0.51 1.41
N ILE A 730 -4.29 1.73 1.95
CA ILE A 730 -3.71 2.87 1.22
C ILE A 730 -2.24 2.57 0.85
N ILE A 731 -1.47 1.96 1.74
CA ILE A 731 -0.09 1.52 1.51
C ILE A 731 -0.05 0.47 0.38
N SER A 732 -0.90 -0.56 0.40
CA SER A 732 -0.92 -1.55 -0.70
C SER A 732 -1.18 -0.88 -2.05
N ARG A 733 -2.16 0.04 -2.12
CA ARG A 733 -2.50 0.81 -3.32
C ARG A 733 -1.38 1.75 -3.79
N SER A 734 -0.72 2.45 -2.86
CA SER A 734 0.33 3.43 -3.17
C SER A 734 1.65 2.74 -3.55
N LEU A 735 2.02 1.65 -2.87
CA LEU A 735 3.24 0.89 -3.17
C LEU A 735 3.17 0.21 -4.54
N GLN A 736 2.03 -0.37 -4.92
CA GLN A 736 1.80 -0.90 -6.29
C GLN A 736 1.87 0.20 -7.38
N SER A 737 1.68 1.48 -7.01
CA SER A 737 1.84 2.62 -7.91
C SER A 737 3.29 3.11 -8.00
N TYR A 738 4.00 3.16 -6.85
CA TYR A 738 5.23 3.96 -6.72
C TYR A 738 6.50 3.18 -6.33
N TYR A 739 6.39 1.96 -5.81
CA TYR A 739 7.54 1.16 -5.32
C TYR A 739 7.63 -0.26 -5.86
N LEU A 740 6.50 -0.89 -6.21
CA LEU A 740 6.43 -2.28 -6.66
C LEU A 740 5.91 -2.31 -8.10
N TYR A 741 6.82 -2.49 -9.05
CA TYR A 741 6.56 -2.33 -10.48
C TYR A 741 6.31 -3.67 -11.15
N ARG A 742 5.04 -3.97 -11.38
CA ARG A 742 4.63 -4.92 -12.41
C ARG A 742 4.86 -4.35 -13.81
N ASP A 743 4.95 -5.20 -14.83
CA ASP A 743 5.11 -4.80 -16.23
C ASP A 743 3.91 -4.01 -16.80
N ASP A 744 2.75 -4.02 -16.12
CA ASP A 744 1.58 -3.19 -16.44
C ASP A 744 1.57 -1.80 -15.75
N ASN A 745 2.57 -1.47 -14.93
CA ASN A 745 2.64 -0.17 -14.25
C ASN A 745 2.66 0.98 -15.28
N SER A 746 1.70 1.90 -15.17
CA SER A 746 1.54 3.07 -16.06
C SER A 746 1.85 4.40 -15.37
N VAL A 747 2.38 4.36 -14.15
CA VAL A 747 2.67 5.51 -13.30
C VAL A 747 4.13 5.94 -13.43
N GLN A 748 5.06 4.99 -13.47
CA GLN A 748 6.49 5.25 -13.54
C GLN A 748 7.07 5.20 -14.97
N PRO A 749 8.28 5.74 -15.19
CA PRO A 749 8.90 5.71 -16.51
C PRO A 749 9.16 4.27 -16.98
N LYS A 750 8.87 4.01 -18.26
CA LYS A 750 9.10 2.67 -18.86
C LYS A 750 10.57 2.24 -18.81
N GLN A 751 11.48 3.21 -18.83
CA GLN A 751 12.92 3.02 -18.67
C GLN A 751 13.34 2.59 -17.25
N PHE A 752 12.44 2.59 -16.27
CA PHE A 752 12.72 2.27 -14.87
C PHE A 752 11.96 1.04 -14.34
N ILE A 753 10.78 0.74 -14.91
CA ILE A 753 9.91 -0.38 -14.48
C ILE A 753 10.62 -1.74 -14.47
N GLY A 754 11.58 -1.99 -15.38
CA GLY A 754 12.36 -3.23 -15.44
C GLY A 754 13.23 -3.53 -14.21
N ASN A 755 13.43 -2.55 -13.31
CA ASN A 755 14.06 -2.73 -12.00
C ASN A 755 13.17 -3.50 -11.00
N LYS A 756 11.85 -3.61 -11.28
CA LYS A 756 10.77 -4.18 -10.45
C LYS A 756 10.53 -3.49 -9.10
N VAL A 757 11.53 -2.87 -8.49
CA VAL A 757 11.38 -2.06 -7.27
C VAL A 757 11.97 -0.66 -7.42
N ALA A 758 11.59 0.24 -6.52
CA ALA A 758 12.15 1.59 -6.44
C ALA A 758 13.65 1.60 -6.11
N GLY A 759 14.09 0.80 -5.14
CA GLY A 759 15.21 1.21 -4.29
C GLY A 759 14.77 2.39 -3.41
N ILE A 760 15.58 3.43 -3.33
CA ILE A 760 15.26 4.63 -2.54
C ILE A 760 14.37 5.58 -3.38
N LEU A 761 13.14 5.85 -2.91
CA LEU A 761 12.26 6.85 -3.50
C LEU A 761 12.37 8.16 -2.74
N PHE A 762 12.68 9.24 -3.47
CA PHE A 762 12.66 10.61 -2.99
C PHE A 762 11.42 11.36 -3.53
N GLU A 763 11.18 12.57 -3.02
CA GLU A 763 10.26 13.51 -3.65
C GLU A 763 10.73 13.93 -5.06
N ASN A 764 12.03 14.01 -5.32
CA ASN A 764 12.59 14.47 -6.61
C ASN A 764 13.14 13.37 -7.53
N LYS A 765 13.64 12.25 -6.99
CA LYS A 765 14.31 11.17 -7.73
C LYS A 765 13.85 9.78 -7.27
N VAL A 766 14.15 8.76 -8.06
CA VAL A 766 14.10 7.36 -7.62
C VAL A 766 15.39 6.68 -8.06
N ASP A 767 16.04 5.96 -7.14
CA ASP A 767 17.39 5.39 -7.34
C ASP A 767 17.41 3.92 -6.92
N HIS A 768 17.67 3.02 -7.88
CA HIS A 768 17.70 1.58 -7.71
C HIS A 768 19.03 1.15 -7.09
N THR A 769 19.15 1.49 -5.81
CA THR A 769 20.26 1.23 -4.90
C THR A 769 19.70 1.05 -3.48
N THR A 770 20.57 0.76 -2.51
CA THR A 770 20.27 0.99 -1.09
C THR A 770 21.29 1.95 -0.48
N TYR A 771 21.05 2.39 0.76
CA TYR A 771 22.00 3.17 1.56
C TYR A 771 23.25 2.40 2.03
N PHE A 772 23.26 1.05 1.97
CA PHE A 772 24.24 0.23 2.69
C PHE A 772 24.87 -0.91 1.87
N ASP A 773 24.19 -1.42 0.84
CA ASP A 773 24.62 -2.55 0.01
C ASP A 773 24.07 -2.42 -1.44
N PRO A 774 24.94 -2.26 -2.46
CA PRO A 774 24.53 -2.16 -3.85
C PRO A 774 24.28 -3.54 -4.53
N HIS A 775 24.36 -4.65 -3.80
CA HIS A 775 24.03 -5.98 -4.34
C HIS A 775 22.52 -6.13 -4.58
N ILE A 776 22.15 -6.82 -5.66
CA ILE A 776 20.75 -6.87 -6.13
C ILE A 776 19.82 -7.59 -5.14
N GLU A 777 20.33 -8.56 -4.37
CA GLU A 777 19.58 -9.20 -3.30
C GLU A 777 19.24 -8.25 -2.15
N ALA A 778 20.03 -7.20 -1.91
CA ALA A 778 19.73 -6.16 -0.93
C ALA A 778 18.72 -5.14 -1.50
N ILE A 779 18.94 -4.67 -2.73
CA ILE A 779 18.06 -3.69 -3.40
C ILE A 779 16.63 -4.23 -3.56
N GLN A 780 16.45 -5.52 -3.88
CA GLN A 780 15.13 -6.15 -3.89
C GLN A 780 14.67 -6.55 -2.47
N GLY A 781 15.59 -7.07 -1.65
CA GLY A 781 15.30 -7.62 -0.32
C GLY A 781 14.83 -6.58 0.71
N ILE A 782 15.27 -5.33 0.60
CA ILE A 782 14.81 -4.24 1.48
C ILE A 782 13.32 -3.92 1.30
N HIS A 783 12.74 -4.24 0.14
CA HIS A 783 11.30 -4.15 -0.11
C HIS A 783 10.52 -5.44 0.25
N MET A 784 11.20 -6.47 0.75
CA MET A 784 10.60 -7.72 1.23
C MET A 784 10.59 -7.82 2.77
N ILE A 785 11.64 -7.32 3.43
CA ILE A 785 11.86 -7.48 4.87
C ILE A 785 11.01 -6.50 5.69
N PRO A 786 10.37 -6.92 6.81
CA PRO A 786 10.19 -8.29 7.28
C PRO A 786 9.01 -9.01 6.62
N ILE A 787 9.15 -10.32 6.42
CA ILE A 787 8.06 -11.18 5.96
C ILE A 787 7.09 -11.42 7.13
N LEU A 788 5.83 -11.01 6.98
CA LEU A 788 4.79 -10.98 8.00
C LEU A 788 3.41 -11.32 7.38
N PRO A 789 2.33 -11.50 8.17
CA PRO A 789 0.98 -11.73 7.64
C PRO A 789 0.48 -10.77 6.54
N PRO A 790 0.74 -9.44 6.56
CA PRO A 790 0.35 -8.54 5.46
C PRO A 790 1.24 -8.62 4.21
N THR A 791 2.37 -9.34 4.22
CA THR A 791 3.31 -9.39 3.07
C THR A 791 2.62 -9.73 1.74
N PRO A 792 1.74 -10.74 1.61
CA PRO A 792 1.10 -11.07 0.33
C PRO A 792 -0.14 -10.22 0.03
N PHE A 793 -0.55 -9.32 0.94
CA PHE A 793 -1.56 -8.27 0.70
C PHE A 793 -0.94 -7.04 0.01
N VAL A 794 0.34 -6.76 0.25
CA VAL A 794 1.10 -5.65 -0.35
C VAL A 794 1.94 -6.11 -1.55
N ARG A 795 2.69 -7.21 -1.39
CA ARG A 795 3.48 -7.86 -2.43
C ARG A 795 2.65 -8.97 -3.07
N VAL A 796 1.70 -8.57 -3.92
CA VAL A 796 0.77 -9.49 -4.60
C VAL A 796 1.50 -10.54 -5.43
N ALA A 797 0.93 -11.74 -5.56
CA ALA A 797 1.60 -12.92 -6.11
C ALA A 797 2.18 -12.70 -7.53
N ASP A 798 1.46 -12.03 -8.44
CA ASP A 798 1.96 -11.75 -9.79
C ASP A 798 3.20 -10.85 -9.77
N PHE A 799 3.24 -9.84 -8.90
CA PHE A 799 4.40 -8.98 -8.72
C PHE A 799 5.61 -9.78 -8.18
N VAL A 800 5.41 -10.58 -7.13
CA VAL A 800 6.48 -11.43 -6.54
C VAL A 800 7.01 -12.42 -7.58
N LYS A 801 6.15 -12.93 -8.46
CA LYS A 801 6.53 -13.81 -9.56
C LYS A 801 7.35 -13.09 -10.63
N GLU A 802 6.91 -11.91 -11.07
CA GLU A 802 7.62 -11.09 -12.05
C GLU A 802 9.02 -10.66 -11.55
N GLU A 803 9.12 -10.28 -10.28
CA GLU A 803 10.39 -9.93 -9.62
C GLU A 803 11.32 -11.14 -9.49
N TRP A 804 10.80 -12.29 -9.09
CA TRP A 804 11.55 -13.56 -9.09
C TRP A 804 12.02 -13.95 -10.49
N ASP A 805 11.15 -13.88 -11.50
CA ASP A 805 11.51 -14.23 -12.88
C ASP A 805 12.55 -13.24 -13.46
N ALA A 806 12.48 -11.97 -13.08
CA ALA A 806 13.47 -10.95 -13.43
C ALA A 806 14.84 -11.20 -12.78
N PHE A 807 14.92 -11.51 -11.48
CA PHE A 807 16.18 -11.47 -10.72
C PHE A 807 16.69 -12.82 -10.17
N PHE A 808 15.81 -13.68 -9.66
CA PHE A 808 16.19 -14.81 -8.79
C PHE A 808 16.04 -16.19 -9.45
N SER A 809 15.15 -16.31 -10.44
CA SER A 809 14.90 -17.53 -11.21
C SER A 809 16.14 -18.03 -11.97
N LYS A 810 16.04 -19.25 -12.52
CA LYS A 810 17.07 -19.88 -13.39
C LYS A 810 18.43 -20.07 -12.70
N GLY A 811 18.41 -20.28 -11.37
CA GLY A 811 19.61 -20.55 -10.56
C GLY A 811 20.34 -19.32 -10.03
N ARG A 812 19.88 -18.09 -10.31
CA ARG A 812 20.55 -16.86 -9.82
C ARG A 812 20.47 -16.70 -8.30
N VAL A 813 19.38 -17.17 -7.69
CA VAL A 813 19.26 -17.32 -6.22
C VAL A 813 20.32 -18.28 -5.65
N ASP A 814 20.93 -19.14 -6.47
CA ASP A 814 21.97 -20.08 -6.08
C ASP A 814 23.40 -19.53 -6.18
N ASP A 815 23.57 -18.25 -6.54
CA ASP A 815 24.83 -17.52 -6.35
C ASP A 815 24.84 -16.71 -5.04
N ILE A 816 23.68 -16.34 -4.49
CA ILE A 816 23.56 -15.59 -3.23
C ILE A 816 24.08 -16.42 -2.03
N ARG A 817 24.89 -15.82 -1.16
CA ARG A 817 25.51 -16.48 0.01
C ARG A 817 25.22 -15.81 1.37
N ASN A 818 24.51 -14.70 1.38
CA ASN A 818 24.22 -13.86 2.55
C ASN A 818 22.78 -14.07 3.08
N ALA A 819 22.43 -13.30 4.11
CA ALA A 819 21.13 -13.31 4.78
C ALA A 819 19.93 -13.04 3.87
N TRP A 820 20.11 -12.33 2.76
CA TRP A 820 19.01 -12.01 1.83
C TRP A 820 18.42 -13.24 1.16
N LYS A 821 19.19 -14.34 1.01
CA LYS A 821 18.69 -15.59 0.41
C LYS A 821 17.46 -16.14 1.15
N GLY A 822 17.43 -16.08 2.49
CA GLY A 822 16.26 -16.47 3.26
C GLY A 822 15.07 -15.51 3.08
N ILE A 823 15.31 -14.20 3.04
CA ILE A 823 14.26 -13.21 2.78
C ILE A 823 13.60 -13.44 1.42
N ILE A 824 14.41 -13.69 0.38
CA ILE A 824 13.98 -13.93 -1.00
C ILE A 824 13.12 -15.19 -1.11
N TYR A 825 13.55 -16.33 -0.54
CA TYR A 825 12.73 -17.55 -0.51
C TYR A 825 11.46 -17.39 0.33
N ALA A 826 11.50 -16.65 1.44
CA ALA A 826 10.32 -16.39 2.27
C ALA A 826 9.31 -15.47 1.57
N SER A 827 9.75 -14.49 0.77
CA SER A 827 8.83 -13.71 -0.09
C SER A 827 8.24 -14.58 -1.20
N TYR A 828 9.06 -15.41 -1.85
CA TYR A 828 8.63 -16.30 -2.92
C TYR A 828 7.68 -17.43 -2.47
N ALA A 829 7.55 -17.69 -1.16
CA ALA A 829 6.51 -18.55 -0.61
C ALA A 829 5.08 -18.05 -0.93
N THR A 830 4.91 -16.77 -1.31
CA THR A 830 3.65 -16.24 -1.87
C THR A 830 3.27 -16.88 -3.22
N VAL A 831 4.25 -17.43 -3.96
CA VAL A 831 4.11 -17.96 -5.33
C VAL A 831 4.40 -19.46 -5.39
N ASP A 832 5.56 -19.91 -4.91
CA ASP A 832 5.88 -21.33 -4.73
C ASP A 832 6.27 -21.63 -3.26
N PRO A 833 5.26 -21.86 -2.40
CA PRO A 833 5.51 -22.25 -1.02
C PRO A 833 6.08 -23.67 -0.87
N LYS A 834 5.99 -24.53 -1.89
CA LYS A 834 6.67 -25.83 -1.86
C LYS A 834 8.17 -25.62 -1.94
N MET A 835 8.63 -24.80 -2.90
CA MET A 835 10.04 -24.47 -3.08
C MET A 835 10.62 -23.79 -1.84
N ALA A 836 9.89 -22.84 -1.25
CA ALA A 836 10.30 -22.20 0.01
C ALA A 836 10.39 -23.22 1.17
N TRP A 837 9.39 -24.09 1.35
CA TRP A 837 9.40 -25.13 2.38
C TRP A 837 10.56 -26.11 2.20
N GLU A 838 10.82 -26.58 0.98
CA GLU A 838 11.93 -27.48 0.66
C GLU A 838 13.31 -26.82 0.85
N PHE A 839 13.43 -25.51 0.59
CA PHE A 839 14.64 -24.74 0.91
C PHE A 839 14.87 -24.65 2.43
N PHE A 840 13.89 -24.20 3.21
CA PHE A 840 14.04 -24.03 4.67
C PHE A 840 14.17 -25.36 5.42
N THR A 841 13.66 -26.47 4.89
CA THR A 841 13.74 -27.80 5.50
C THR A 841 14.85 -28.69 4.95
N SER A 842 15.72 -28.19 4.08
CA SER A 842 16.86 -28.94 3.55
C SER A 842 17.90 -29.27 4.63
N ASP A 843 18.44 -30.49 4.60
CA ASP A 843 19.64 -30.88 5.38
C ASP A 843 20.88 -30.03 5.02
N THR A 844 20.86 -29.31 3.89
CA THR A 844 21.90 -28.36 3.45
C THR A 844 21.55 -26.90 3.73
N PHE A 845 20.54 -26.62 4.56
CA PHE A 845 20.19 -25.24 4.93
C PHE A 845 21.29 -24.64 5.83
N ASP A 846 21.90 -23.54 5.39
CA ASP A 846 22.90 -22.82 6.17
C ASP A 846 22.23 -21.69 6.99
N PRO A 847 22.38 -21.66 8.32
CA PRO A 847 21.93 -20.55 9.15
C PRO A 847 22.44 -19.17 8.71
N GLN A 848 23.51 -19.09 7.92
CA GLN A 848 23.99 -17.80 7.38
C GLN A 848 23.05 -17.14 6.36
N TRP A 849 22.02 -17.85 5.91
CA TRP A 849 20.98 -17.33 5.02
C TRP A 849 19.78 -16.71 5.77
N LEU A 850 19.92 -16.44 7.07
CA LEU A 850 18.93 -15.73 7.88
C LEU A 850 19.46 -14.35 8.30
N ASP A 851 18.61 -13.33 8.18
CA ASP A 851 18.83 -12.01 8.80
C ASP A 851 18.75 -12.11 10.34
N GLY A 852 19.37 -11.15 11.05
CA GLY A 852 19.31 -11.08 12.51
C GLY A 852 17.89 -10.91 13.07
N GLY A 853 16.97 -10.32 12.29
CA GLY A 853 15.54 -10.23 12.57
C GLY A 853 14.68 -11.34 11.94
N ALA A 854 15.27 -12.31 11.24
CA ALA A 854 14.57 -13.45 10.68
C ALA A 854 14.54 -14.65 11.65
N SER A 855 13.63 -15.58 11.41
CA SER A 855 13.51 -16.84 12.14
C SER A 855 13.24 -17.99 11.18
N LEU A 856 13.95 -19.10 11.37
CA LEU A 856 13.70 -20.33 10.63
C LEU A 856 12.34 -20.93 11.01
N THR A 857 11.96 -20.84 12.28
CA THR A 857 10.62 -21.23 12.79
C THR A 857 9.51 -20.49 12.06
N TRP A 858 9.63 -19.16 11.94
CA TRP A 858 8.65 -18.33 11.24
C TRP A 858 8.61 -18.63 9.73
N PHE A 859 9.77 -18.68 9.05
CA PHE A 859 9.80 -18.93 7.61
C PHE A 859 9.35 -20.34 7.23
N MET A 860 9.70 -21.36 8.03
CA MET A 860 9.13 -22.70 7.86
C MET A 860 7.61 -22.70 8.06
N ALA A 861 7.07 -22.02 9.09
CA ALA A 861 5.63 -21.95 9.32
C ALA A 861 4.90 -21.21 8.18
N TYR A 862 5.44 -20.06 7.75
CA TYR A 862 4.93 -19.23 6.66
C TYR A 862 4.91 -19.98 5.30
N ALA A 863 5.90 -20.85 5.04
CA ALA A 863 5.91 -21.74 3.88
C ALA A 863 5.01 -22.98 4.05
N ALA A 864 4.87 -23.54 5.26
CA ALA A 864 4.08 -24.74 5.51
C ALA A 864 2.57 -24.55 5.32
N VAL A 865 2.05 -23.42 5.79
CA VAL A 865 0.62 -23.04 5.71
C VAL A 865 0.18 -22.66 4.31
N THR A 866 1.07 -22.03 3.54
CA THR A 866 0.84 -21.67 2.14
C THR A 866 0.99 -22.90 1.24
N HIS A 867 1.90 -23.83 1.57
CA HIS A 867 2.08 -25.10 0.85
C HIS A 867 0.87 -26.02 0.96
N LYS A 868 0.33 -26.41 -0.19
CA LYS A 868 -0.81 -27.32 -0.29
C LYS A 868 -0.38 -28.73 0.12
N ALA A 869 -0.69 -29.14 1.36
CA ALA A 869 -0.39 -30.44 1.97
C ALA A 869 -1.14 -31.63 1.31
N ARG A 870 -1.07 -31.76 -0.01
CA ARG A 870 -1.82 -32.70 -0.85
C ARG A 870 -1.26 -34.13 -0.83
N GLN A 871 -0.18 -34.38 -0.10
CA GLN A 871 0.52 -35.67 -0.03
C GLN A 871 0.31 -36.44 1.28
N ASP A 872 0.22 -35.79 2.45
CA ASP A 872 0.08 -36.50 3.73
C ASP A 872 -1.24 -37.31 3.80
N MET A 873 -2.30 -36.83 3.13
CA MET A 873 -3.58 -37.54 3.00
C MET A 873 -3.50 -38.81 2.11
N MET A 874 -2.54 -38.89 1.18
CA MET A 874 -2.29 -40.13 0.42
C MET A 874 -1.59 -41.20 1.27
N SER A 875 -0.74 -40.83 2.22
CA SER A 875 -0.03 -41.81 3.04
C SER A 875 -0.95 -42.56 4.02
N LEU A 876 -1.93 -41.87 4.62
CA LEU A 876 -2.98 -42.50 5.41
C LEU A 876 -3.92 -43.39 4.56
N THR A 877 -4.08 -43.04 3.28
CA THR A 877 -4.84 -43.84 2.32
C THR A 877 -4.07 -45.12 1.93
N LEU A 878 -2.75 -45.05 1.72
CA LEU A 878 -1.91 -46.21 1.40
C LEU A 878 -1.85 -47.26 2.53
N LEU A 879 -1.78 -46.84 3.80
CA LEU A 879 -1.88 -47.79 4.92
C LEU A 879 -3.29 -48.42 5.09
N ARG A 880 -4.33 -47.84 4.49
CA ARG A 880 -5.70 -48.40 4.45
C ARG A 880 -5.98 -49.22 3.19
N LEU A 881 -5.30 -48.93 2.08
CA LEU A 881 -5.39 -49.69 0.82
C LEU A 881 -4.85 -51.12 0.93
N GLY A 882 -4.05 -51.44 1.95
CA GLY A 882 -3.68 -52.82 2.30
C GLY A 882 -4.82 -53.68 2.85
N ALA A 883 -5.99 -53.10 3.17
CA ALA A 883 -7.12 -53.79 3.79
C ALA A 883 -8.40 -53.86 2.95
N SER A 884 -8.50 -53.10 1.85
CA SER A 884 -9.73 -52.98 1.03
C SER A 884 -9.47 -53.27 -0.45
N LEU A 885 -9.36 -54.55 -0.81
CA LEU A 885 -9.25 -55.00 -2.20
C LEU A 885 -10.62 -55.03 -2.92
N MET A 886 -11.37 -53.92 -2.91
CA MET A 886 -12.60 -53.75 -3.70
C MET A 886 -12.91 -52.30 -4.05
N VAL A 887 -13.42 -52.13 -5.28
CA VAL A 887 -14.08 -50.94 -5.86
C VAL A 887 -13.24 -49.66 -6.02
N ALA A 888 -12.92 -49.43 -7.29
CA ALA A 888 -12.28 -48.30 -7.94
C ALA A 888 -12.75 -46.86 -7.59
N ALA A 889 -11.77 -45.96 -7.67
CA ALA A 889 -11.77 -44.67 -8.39
C ALA A 889 -12.62 -43.46 -7.93
N VAL A 890 -11.87 -42.42 -7.52
CA VAL A 890 -11.91 -41.02 -8.02
C VAL A 890 -13.27 -40.32 -8.19
N ALA A 891 -13.55 -39.37 -7.29
CA ALA A 891 -13.68 -37.94 -7.64
C ALA A 891 -13.58 -37.07 -6.37
N LEU A 892 -12.95 -35.89 -6.47
CA LEU A 892 -12.98 -34.87 -5.41
C LEU A 892 -12.78 -33.48 -6.05
N ALA A 893 -13.89 -32.83 -6.41
CA ALA A 893 -13.92 -31.49 -6.99
C ALA A 893 -15.28 -30.81 -6.69
N SER A 894 -15.33 -29.98 -5.65
CA SER A 894 -16.42 -29.04 -5.40
C SER A 894 -15.91 -27.86 -4.58
N GLN A 895 -16.36 -26.66 -4.95
CA GLN A 895 -16.20 -25.37 -4.26
C GLN A 895 -17.57 -24.66 -4.42
N VAL A 896 -18.17 -24.02 -3.42
CA VAL A 896 -17.85 -23.90 -1.98
C VAL A 896 -19.13 -24.24 -1.20
N ASP A 897 -18.99 -24.67 0.05
CA ASP A 897 -20.08 -25.11 0.91
C ASP A 897 -21.13 -24.01 1.15
N ALA A 898 -22.38 -24.29 0.80
CA ALA A 898 -23.48 -23.94 1.69
C ALA A 898 -23.39 -24.90 2.88
N ALA A 899 -23.59 -24.41 4.11
CA ALA A 899 -23.49 -25.26 5.29
C ALA A 899 -24.53 -26.39 5.23
N ASP A 900 -24.07 -27.63 5.44
CA ASP A 900 -24.93 -28.82 5.51
C ASP A 900 -25.66 -28.84 6.87
N SER A 901 -26.59 -27.90 7.06
CA SER A 901 -27.43 -27.79 8.25
C SER A 901 -28.61 -28.75 8.15
N ASP A 902 -28.40 -29.94 8.69
CA ASP A 902 -29.44 -30.93 9.03
C ASP A 902 -30.40 -31.35 7.90
N ILE A 903 -29.85 -31.83 6.78
CA ILE A 903 -30.61 -32.68 5.84
C ILE A 903 -30.88 -34.03 6.51
N ASN A 904 -31.97 -34.11 7.28
CA ASN A 904 -32.39 -35.33 7.96
C ASN A 904 -33.18 -36.24 7.00
N TRP A 905 -32.68 -37.47 6.78
CA TRP A 905 -33.24 -38.42 5.82
C TRP A 905 -34.04 -39.51 6.52
N ASP A 906 -35.36 -39.56 6.27
CA ASP A 906 -36.23 -40.65 6.72
C ASP A 906 -36.32 -41.76 5.66
N GLU A 907 -36.53 -43.01 6.12
CA GLU A 907 -36.61 -44.21 5.28
C GLU A 907 -37.79 -44.15 4.28
N ASN A 908 -38.78 -43.28 4.53
CA ASN A 908 -39.96 -43.04 3.70
C ASN A 908 -39.70 -42.15 2.46
N LYS A 909 -38.45 -41.98 2.01
CA LYS A 909 -38.04 -41.20 0.82
C LYS A 909 -38.46 -39.72 0.86
N VAL A 910 -38.49 -39.09 2.03
CA VAL A 910 -38.74 -37.63 2.17
C VAL A 910 -37.43 -36.88 2.26
N LEU A 911 -37.26 -35.85 1.42
CA LEU A 911 -36.22 -34.83 1.55
C LEU A 911 -36.78 -33.65 2.35
N GLY A 912 -36.19 -33.38 3.51
CA GLY A 912 -36.32 -32.13 4.26
C GLY A 912 -35.15 -31.19 4.00
N LEU A 913 -35.40 -29.88 4.05
CA LEU A 913 -34.40 -28.81 3.98
C LEU A 913 -34.79 -27.74 5.00
N GLN A 914 -33.83 -27.25 5.80
CA GLN A 914 -34.01 -26.17 6.78
C GLN A 914 -33.18 -24.94 6.36
N GLY A 915 -33.75 -23.74 6.53
CA GLY A 915 -33.15 -22.48 6.08
C GLY A 915 -32.22 -21.84 7.11
N GLY A 916 -31.08 -21.30 6.67
CA GLY A 916 -30.24 -20.42 7.49
C GLY A 916 -30.82 -18.99 7.57
N ALA A 917 -30.48 -18.26 8.63
CA ALA A 917 -31.01 -16.91 8.90
C ALA A 917 -30.64 -15.89 7.80
N VAL A 918 -31.64 -15.11 7.36
CA VAL A 918 -31.55 -14.18 6.22
C VAL A 918 -31.64 -12.71 6.70
N PRO A 919 -30.81 -11.78 6.19
CA PRO A 919 -30.93 -10.35 6.51
C PRO A 919 -32.24 -9.71 6.03
N VAL A 920 -32.71 -8.71 6.77
CA VAL A 920 -33.93 -7.95 6.41
C VAL A 920 -33.67 -7.04 5.22
N GLY A 921 -34.44 -7.19 4.14
CA GLY A 921 -34.54 -6.22 3.04
C GLY A 921 -34.41 -6.77 1.61
N GLU A 922 -33.89 -7.99 1.43
CA GLU A 922 -33.64 -8.57 0.10
C GLU A 922 -34.62 -9.71 -0.27
N PRO A 923 -34.93 -9.92 -1.56
CA PRO A 923 -35.79 -11.01 -2.03
C PRO A 923 -35.10 -12.37 -1.89
N VAL A 924 -35.65 -13.24 -1.04
CA VAL A 924 -35.04 -14.52 -0.64
C VAL A 924 -35.15 -15.60 -1.73
N MET A 925 -34.12 -15.74 -2.58
CA MET A 925 -34.04 -16.83 -3.55
C MET A 925 -33.44 -18.12 -2.95
N VAL A 926 -34.28 -19.10 -2.64
CA VAL A 926 -33.87 -20.43 -2.14
C VAL A 926 -33.60 -21.38 -3.32
N TYR A 927 -32.35 -21.47 -3.77
CA TYR A 927 -31.98 -22.31 -4.93
C TYR A 927 -31.69 -23.76 -4.49
N THR A 928 -32.44 -24.74 -5.01
CA THR A 928 -32.25 -26.17 -4.72
C THR A 928 -32.00 -26.95 -6.01
N ASN A 929 -30.97 -27.79 -6.06
CA ASN A 929 -30.59 -28.52 -7.29
C ASN A 929 -30.49 -30.03 -7.04
N VAL A 930 -31.59 -30.75 -7.29
CA VAL A 930 -31.69 -32.20 -7.03
C VAL A 930 -31.34 -33.01 -8.29
N SER A 931 -30.18 -32.74 -8.89
CA SER A 931 -29.71 -33.40 -10.12
C SER A 931 -28.64 -34.48 -9.93
N ASN A 932 -27.94 -34.50 -8.79
CA ASN A 932 -26.70 -35.29 -8.64
C ASN A 932 -26.63 -36.17 -7.37
N SER A 933 -27.79 -36.60 -6.85
CA SER A 933 -27.89 -37.57 -5.75
C SER A 933 -27.74 -39.01 -6.25
N LYS A 934 -26.91 -39.82 -5.59
CA LYS A 934 -26.72 -41.26 -5.94
C LYS A 934 -28.00 -42.10 -5.87
N TYR A 935 -29.05 -41.58 -5.23
CA TYR A 935 -30.34 -42.25 -5.04
C TYR A 935 -31.37 -41.93 -6.14
N ALA A 936 -31.04 -41.06 -7.11
CA ALA A 936 -31.95 -40.62 -8.17
C ALA A 936 -32.48 -41.76 -9.08
N LYS A 937 -31.86 -42.94 -9.09
CA LYS A 937 -32.29 -44.11 -9.89
C LYS A 937 -33.67 -44.65 -9.52
N ASP A 938 -34.05 -44.59 -8.25
CA ASP A 938 -35.24 -45.30 -7.75
C ASP A 938 -36.46 -44.38 -7.55
N GLY A 939 -36.32 -43.09 -7.87
CA GLY A 939 -37.37 -42.06 -7.75
C GLY A 939 -37.80 -41.72 -6.32
N PHE A 940 -38.35 -40.51 -6.15
CA PHE A 940 -39.02 -40.07 -4.93
C PHE A 940 -40.48 -39.80 -5.30
N GLU A 941 -41.47 -40.29 -4.55
CA GLU A 941 -42.88 -40.01 -4.85
C GLU A 941 -43.35 -38.68 -4.22
N LYS A 942 -42.69 -38.25 -3.15
CA LYS A 942 -43.03 -37.12 -2.27
C LYS A 942 -41.77 -36.31 -1.90
N MET A 943 -41.90 -35.01 -1.65
CA MET A 943 -40.84 -34.12 -1.16
C MET A 943 -41.45 -33.08 -0.19
N GLU A 944 -40.75 -32.68 0.89
CA GLU A 944 -41.32 -31.81 1.95
C GLU A 944 -40.33 -30.74 2.42
N ILE A 945 -40.51 -29.49 1.97
CA ILE A 945 -39.63 -28.36 2.31
C ILE A 945 -40.11 -27.68 3.60
N TYR A 946 -39.19 -27.35 4.51
CA TYR A 946 -39.47 -26.71 5.81
C TYR A 946 -38.67 -25.42 5.96
N LEU A 947 -39.29 -24.28 5.67
CA LEU A 947 -38.63 -23.00 5.93
C LEU A 947 -38.55 -22.74 7.44
N ASP A 948 -37.39 -22.28 7.92
CA ASP A 948 -37.21 -21.80 9.29
C ASP A 948 -36.72 -20.35 9.19
N VAL A 949 -37.31 -19.45 9.99
CA VAL A 949 -37.13 -18.00 9.86
C VAL A 949 -37.07 -17.39 11.25
N GLN A 950 -35.85 -17.21 11.77
CA GLN A 950 -35.63 -16.53 13.04
C GLN A 950 -35.71 -15.00 12.86
N ALA A 951 -36.91 -14.46 13.06
CA ALA A 951 -37.13 -13.02 13.12
C ALA A 951 -36.79 -12.46 14.51
N GLU A 952 -35.65 -11.76 14.63
CA GLU A 952 -35.39 -10.93 15.81
C GLU A 952 -36.41 -9.77 15.85
N GLN A 953 -37.33 -9.81 16.83
CA GLN A 953 -38.39 -8.80 16.96
C GLN A 953 -37.88 -7.46 17.51
N ASN A 954 -37.17 -6.68 16.68
CA ASN A 954 -37.13 -5.22 16.80
C ASN A 954 -36.51 -4.51 15.57
N THR A 955 -37.34 -4.05 14.64
CA THR A 955 -37.33 -2.68 14.10
C THR A 955 -38.47 -2.48 13.10
N SER A 956 -39.01 -1.26 13.03
CA SER A 956 -40.15 -0.91 12.18
C SER A 956 -39.76 0.07 11.06
N LEU A 957 -39.26 -0.43 9.92
CA LEU A 957 -39.07 0.34 8.68
C LEU A 957 -39.23 -0.57 7.44
N PHE A 958 -40.02 -0.09 6.47
CA PHE A 958 -40.20 -0.52 5.08
C PHE A 958 -39.71 -1.93 4.65
N PHE A 959 -40.68 -2.79 4.32
CA PHE A 959 -40.47 -4.05 3.60
C PHE A 959 -40.76 -3.90 2.09
N PRO A 960 -40.19 -4.74 1.21
CA PRO A 960 -40.78 -5.03 -0.09
C PRO A 960 -41.96 -6.01 0.04
N ASP A 961 -43.04 -5.79 -0.71
CA ASP A 961 -44.34 -6.48 -0.49
C ASP A 961 -44.42 -7.93 -1.03
N VAL A 962 -43.38 -8.43 -1.73
CA VAL A 962 -43.43 -9.70 -2.47
C VAL A 962 -42.23 -10.61 -2.15
N TYR A 963 -42.50 -11.83 -1.70
CA TYR A 963 -41.52 -12.89 -1.50
C TYR A 963 -41.61 -13.94 -2.62
N CYS A 964 -40.49 -14.24 -3.29
CA CYS A 964 -40.43 -15.14 -4.45
C CYS A 964 -39.58 -16.39 -4.18
N VAL A 965 -40.23 -17.55 -4.04
CA VAL A 965 -39.53 -18.85 -3.94
C VAL A 965 -39.46 -19.50 -5.32
N ILE A 966 -38.26 -19.83 -5.79
CA ILE A 966 -38.01 -20.49 -7.08
C ILE A 966 -37.44 -21.88 -6.80
N VAL A 967 -38.11 -22.94 -7.26
CA VAL A 967 -37.66 -24.34 -7.13
C VAL A 967 -37.25 -24.88 -8.50
N PRO A 968 -35.93 -24.91 -8.83
CA PRO A 968 -35.47 -25.32 -10.15
C PRO A 968 -35.21 -26.84 -10.26
N CYS A 969 -35.74 -27.45 -11.31
CA CYS A 969 -35.31 -28.75 -11.86
C CYS A 969 -35.29 -29.95 -10.89
N VAL A 970 -36.44 -30.57 -10.66
CA VAL A 970 -36.53 -31.93 -10.08
C VAL A 970 -36.33 -32.99 -11.17
N TRP A 971 -35.23 -33.75 -11.12
CA TRP A 971 -34.88 -34.80 -12.11
C TRP A 971 -35.38 -36.21 -11.73
N THR A 972 -36.54 -36.32 -11.08
CA THR A 972 -37.08 -37.62 -10.59
C THR A 972 -38.61 -37.69 -10.60
N ASN A 973 -39.18 -38.89 -10.40
CA ASN A 973 -40.62 -39.24 -10.46
C ASN A 973 -41.53 -38.62 -9.36
N VAL A 974 -41.27 -37.39 -8.90
CA VAL A 974 -42.07 -36.72 -7.86
C VAL A 974 -43.52 -36.54 -8.30
N THR A 975 -44.47 -36.94 -7.44
CA THR A 975 -45.91 -36.81 -7.67
C THR A 975 -46.57 -35.79 -6.75
N THR A 976 -45.94 -35.49 -5.60
CA THR A 976 -46.45 -34.57 -4.58
C THR A 976 -45.29 -33.76 -3.98
N LEU A 977 -45.45 -32.44 -3.90
CA LEU A 977 -44.56 -31.53 -3.18
C LEU A 977 -45.34 -30.85 -2.05
N ASN A 978 -44.87 -30.99 -0.81
CA ASN A 978 -45.38 -30.24 0.32
C ASN A 978 -44.40 -29.12 0.69
N ILE A 979 -44.92 -27.96 1.08
CA ILE A 979 -44.12 -26.83 1.57
C ILE A 979 -44.73 -26.36 2.89
N THR A 980 -44.00 -26.53 3.98
CA THR A 980 -44.40 -26.10 5.32
C THR A 980 -43.71 -24.79 5.66
N ILE A 981 -44.50 -23.81 6.11
CA ILE A 981 -44.03 -22.45 6.43
C ILE A 981 -44.49 -22.11 7.85
N PRO A 982 -43.61 -21.60 8.74
CA PRO A 982 -44.01 -21.19 10.09
C PRO A 982 -45.05 -20.06 10.03
N LYS A 983 -46.01 -20.07 10.96
CA LYS A 983 -47.05 -19.03 11.06
C LYS A 983 -46.50 -17.61 11.23
N ASP A 984 -45.31 -17.53 11.83
CA ASP A 984 -44.71 -16.31 12.33
C ASP A 984 -43.52 -15.85 11.44
N ALA A 985 -43.27 -16.55 10.32
CA ALA A 985 -42.14 -16.30 9.42
C ALA A 985 -42.25 -15.01 8.59
N PHE A 986 -43.45 -14.46 8.43
CA PHE A 986 -43.70 -13.28 7.59
C PHE A 986 -44.72 -12.32 8.24
N PRO A 987 -44.63 -11.00 8.01
CA PRO A 987 -45.63 -10.04 8.48
C PRO A 987 -47.03 -10.31 7.92
N SER A 988 -48.05 -10.08 8.74
CA SER A 988 -49.47 -10.16 8.34
C SER A 988 -49.80 -9.16 7.22
N GLY A 989 -49.81 -9.64 5.98
CA GLY A 989 -50.18 -8.85 4.79
C GLY A 989 -49.26 -9.02 3.57
N ALA A 990 -48.11 -9.67 3.71
CA ALA A 990 -47.19 -9.90 2.60
C ALA A 990 -47.76 -10.82 1.51
N GLU A 991 -47.42 -10.58 0.24
CA GLU A 991 -47.71 -11.48 -0.88
C GLU A 991 -46.57 -12.48 -1.07
N MET A 992 -46.90 -13.75 -1.32
CA MET A 992 -45.93 -14.81 -1.58
C MET A 992 -46.22 -15.47 -2.94
N LYS A 993 -45.18 -15.61 -3.77
CA LYS A 993 -45.25 -16.26 -5.09
C LYS A 993 -44.24 -17.41 -5.15
N ILE A 994 -44.75 -18.60 -5.48
CA ILE A 994 -43.96 -19.84 -5.62
C ILE A 994 -43.91 -20.23 -7.08
N TRP A 995 -42.71 -20.43 -7.61
CA TRP A 995 -42.44 -20.84 -8.98
C TRP A 995 -41.66 -22.16 -9.00
N SER A 996 -41.99 -23.06 -9.92
CA SER A 996 -41.31 -24.36 -10.05
C SER A 996 -41.34 -24.88 -11.48
N GLU A 997 -40.20 -25.36 -11.98
CA GLU A 997 -40.13 -26.06 -13.27
C GLU A 997 -39.91 -27.56 -13.08
N ILE A 998 -40.69 -28.38 -13.80
CA ILE A 998 -40.69 -29.84 -13.72
C ILE A 998 -40.50 -30.40 -15.13
N TYR A 999 -39.50 -31.26 -15.29
CA TYR A 999 -39.14 -31.90 -16.57
C TYR A 999 -39.29 -33.42 -16.44
N ASP A 1000 -39.96 -34.07 -17.39
CA ASP A 1000 -40.16 -35.52 -17.39
C ASP A 1000 -38.97 -36.23 -18.06
N SER A 1001 -38.42 -37.28 -17.43
CA SER A 1001 -37.14 -37.87 -17.83
C SER A 1001 -37.33 -38.93 -18.92
N HIS A 1002 -37.01 -38.60 -20.18
CA HIS A 1002 -36.99 -39.58 -21.27
C HIS A 1002 -35.61 -40.26 -21.44
N GLN A 1003 -35.63 -41.52 -21.87
CA GLN A 1003 -34.43 -42.33 -22.06
C GLN A 1003 -33.67 -41.91 -23.33
N PRO A 1004 -32.32 -41.88 -23.34
CA PRO A 1004 -31.56 -41.26 -24.44
C PRO A 1004 -31.68 -41.93 -25.82
N ASP A 1005 -32.10 -43.20 -25.86
CA ASP A 1005 -31.82 -44.09 -26.99
C ASP A 1005 -32.95 -44.23 -28.02
N LYS A 1006 -34.08 -43.51 -27.85
CA LYS A 1006 -35.26 -43.63 -28.73
C LYS A 1006 -35.95 -42.27 -28.98
N ASP A 1007 -35.99 -41.91 -30.27
CA ASP A 1007 -36.49 -40.65 -30.86
C ASP A 1007 -35.71 -39.36 -30.50
N PRO A 1008 -35.01 -38.73 -31.46
CA PRO A 1008 -34.23 -37.51 -31.22
C PRO A 1008 -34.99 -36.19 -31.49
N THR A 1009 -36.33 -36.20 -31.62
CA THR A 1009 -37.11 -35.03 -32.11
C THR A 1009 -38.28 -34.53 -31.25
N GLY A 1010 -38.64 -35.21 -30.15
CA GLY A 1010 -39.81 -34.84 -29.33
C GLY A 1010 -39.50 -34.17 -27.99
N PHE A 1011 -39.84 -32.88 -27.83
CA PHE A 1011 -40.15 -32.33 -26.50
C PHE A 1011 -41.60 -32.72 -26.14
N VAL A 1012 -41.78 -33.47 -25.05
CA VAL A 1012 -43.10 -33.92 -24.59
C VAL A 1012 -43.55 -33.05 -23.41
N SER A 1013 -44.76 -32.51 -23.47
CA SER A 1013 -45.37 -31.76 -22.36
C SER A 1013 -45.59 -32.70 -21.16
N PRO A 1014 -45.32 -32.28 -19.90
CA PRO A 1014 -45.36 -33.16 -18.74
C PRO A 1014 -46.75 -33.79 -18.55
N SER A 1015 -46.81 -35.13 -18.57
CA SER A 1015 -48.08 -35.88 -18.55
C SER A 1015 -48.64 -36.11 -17.15
N LYS A 1016 -47.93 -35.69 -16.10
CA LYS A 1016 -48.29 -35.88 -14.69
C LYS A 1016 -48.49 -34.52 -14.00
N SER A 1017 -49.63 -34.36 -13.34
CA SER A 1017 -49.88 -33.22 -12.45
C SER A 1017 -49.27 -33.49 -11.07
N VAL A 1018 -48.18 -32.79 -10.72
CA VAL A 1018 -47.70 -32.76 -9.32
C VAL A 1018 -48.73 -32.04 -8.46
N ARG A 1019 -49.07 -32.63 -7.31
CA ARG A 1019 -49.89 -31.96 -6.28
C ARG A 1019 -49.01 -31.14 -5.36
N PHE A 1020 -49.41 -29.89 -5.12
CA PHE A 1020 -48.77 -28.98 -4.19
C PHE A 1020 -49.66 -28.84 -2.96
N ASN A 1021 -49.11 -29.01 -1.75
CA ASN A 1021 -49.79 -28.67 -0.50
C ASN A 1021 -48.94 -27.66 0.29
N SER A 1022 -49.52 -26.52 0.64
CA SER A 1022 -48.88 -25.50 1.47
C SER A 1022 -49.60 -25.35 2.80
N THR A 1023 -48.88 -25.44 3.92
CA THR A 1023 -49.46 -25.27 5.27
C THR A 1023 -48.65 -24.30 6.11
N GLY A 1024 -49.32 -23.22 6.56
CA GLY A 1024 -48.91 -22.44 7.74
C GLY A 1024 -48.89 -20.91 7.61
N GLY A 1025 -48.83 -20.34 6.40
CA GLY A 1025 -48.80 -18.87 6.22
C GLY A 1025 -50.13 -18.15 6.50
N THR A 1026 -50.05 -16.86 6.86
CA THR A 1026 -51.20 -15.96 7.14
C THR A 1026 -51.46 -14.89 6.06
N GLY A 1027 -50.59 -14.79 5.05
CA GLY A 1027 -50.75 -13.88 3.91
C GLY A 1027 -51.81 -14.34 2.89
N SER A 1028 -52.19 -13.44 1.98
CA SER A 1028 -53.09 -13.74 0.87
C SER A 1028 -52.34 -14.43 -0.28
N PHE A 1029 -52.68 -15.69 -0.55
CA PHE A 1029 -52.10 -16.47 -1.64
C PHE A 1029 -52.77 -16.09 -2.98
N SER A 1030 -51.99 -15.63 -3.96
CA SER A 1030 -52.45 -15.45 -5.34
C SER A 1030 -52.27 -16.74 -6.16
N GLU A 1031 -53.19 -17.02 -7.09
CA GLU A 1031 -53.35 -18.35 -7.67
C GLU A 1031 -52.36 -18.66 -8.83
N PHE A 1032 -52.01 -19.94 -8.94
CA PHE A 1032 -50.97 -20.56 -9.76
C PHE A 1032 -50.95 -20.19 -11.27
N GLU A 1033 -49.92 -19.46 -11.73
CA GLU A 1033 -49.66 -19.24 -13.17
C GLU A 1033 -48.91 -20.42 -13.82
N LYS A 1034 -49.61 -21.19 -14.66
CA LYS A 1034 -49.03 -22.33 -15.40
C LYS A 1034 -48.45 -21.92 -16.75
N ARG A 1035 -47.32 -21.21 -16.77
CA ARG A 1035 -46.68 -20.71 -18.01
C ARG A 1035 -45.92 -21.80 -18.78
N ASN A 1036 -46.53 -22.32 -19.84
CA ASN A 1036 -45.82 -23.10 -20.86
C ASN A 1036 -44.98 -22.18 -21.77
N GLY A 1037 -43.77 -21.82 -21.32
CA GLY A 1037 -42.69 -21.28 -22.16
C GLY A 1037 -42.27 -19.82 -21.90
N TRP A 1038 -40.95 -19.61 -21.97
CA TRP A 1038 -40.25 -18.37 -22.33
C TRP A 1038 -40.72 -17.02 -21.74
N SER A 1039 -40.46 -16.77 -20.45
CA SER A 1039 -40.07 -15.42 -19.95
C SER A 1039 -39.56 -15.46 -18.51
N ILE A 1040 -38.31 -15.08 -18.24
CA ILE A 1040 -37.82 -14.70 -16.90
C ILE A 1040 -36.85 -13.50 -17.04
N PHE A 1041 -36.92 -12.57 -16.08
CA PHE A 1041 -36.14 -11.32 -15.96
C PHE A 1041 -36.51 -10.19 -16.94
N GLY A 1042 -36.32 -8.96 -16.46
CA GLY A 1042 -36.59 -7.72 -17.20
C GLY A 1042 -35.32 -7.06 -17.75
N SER A 1043 -35.48 -6.39 -18.89
CA SER A 1043 -34.60 -5.45 -19.61
C SER A 1043 -33.11 -5.79 -19.86
N ASP A 1044 -32.34 -6.33 -18.92
CA ASP A 1044 -30.85 -6.25 -18.95
C ASP A 1044 -30.12 -7.60 -18.78
N ALA A 1045 -30.78 -8.74 -19.06
CA ALA A 1045 -30.19 -10.08 -19.02
C ALA A 1045 -30.00 -10.69 -20.42
N TYR A 1046 -28.79 -11.19 -20.71
CA TYR A 1046 -28.46 -11.82 -22.00
C TYR A 1046 -29.15 -13.18 -22.19
N ILE A 1047 -29.86 -13.35 -23.30
CA ILE A 1047 -30.58 -14.59 -23.64
C ILE A 1047 -29.67 -15.56 -24.41
N PHE A 1048 -29.48 -16.76 -23.88
CA PHE A 1048 -28.88 -17.88 -24.62
C PHE A 1048 -29.97 -18.76 -25.25
N SER A 1049 -29.81 -19.20 -26.51
CA SER A 1049 -30.75 -20.15 -27.11
C SER A 1049 -30.37 -21.61 -26.79
N CYS A 1050 -31.39 -22.45 -26.59
CA CYS A 1050 -31.20 -23.88 -26.32
C CYS A 1050 -30.54 -24.63 -27.50
N ASP A 1051 -30.60 -24.08 -28.72
CA ASP A 1051 -29.99 -24.67 -29.91
C ASP A 1051 -28.46 -24.63 -29.86
N VAL A 1052 -27.87 -23.56 -29.31
CA VAL A 1052 -26.41 -23.44 -29.14
C VAL A 1052 -25.90 -24.50 -28.17
N ILE A 1053 -26.59 -24.67 -27.03
CA ILE A 1053 -26.28 -25.69 -26.01
C ILE A 1053 -26.47 -27.09 -26.60
N THR A 1054 -27.53 -27.32 -27.39
CA THR A 1054 -27.80 -28.59 -28.06
C THR A 1054 -26.75 -28.91 -29.13
N CYS A 1055 -26.27 -27.92 -29.87
CA CYS A 1055 -25.16 -28.08 -30.82
C CYS A 1055 -23.88 -28.45 -30.07
N ALA A 1056 -23.49 -27.67 -29.05
CA ALA A 1056 -22.31 -27.94 -28.24
C ALA A 1056 -22.32 -29.36 -27.65
N ARG A 1057 -23.44 -29.81 -27.07
CA ARG A 1057 -23.57 -31.16 -26.50
C ARG A 1057 -23.44 -32.27 -27.56
N LYS A 1058 -24.10 -32.14 -28.71
CA LYS A 1058 -23.96 -33.09 -29.84
C LYS A 1058 -22.55 -33.07 -30.43
N CYS A 1059 -21.88 -31.92 -30.39
CA CYS A 1059 -20.53 -31.71 -30.91
C CYS A 1059 -19.47 -32.35 -30.01
N MET A 1060 -19.59 -32.21 -28.68
CA MET A 1060 -18.72 -32.88 -27.71
C MET A 1060 -18.84 -34.41 -27.84
N VAL A 1061 -20.06 -34.95 -27.86
CA VAL A 1061 -20.28 -36.41 -28.05
C VAL A 1061 -19.70 -36.94 -29.38
N LYS A 1062 -19.64 -36.12 -30.43
CA LYS A 1062 -19.12 -36.53 -31.74
C LYS A 1062 -17.59 -36.43 -31.89
N TYR A 1063 -16.96 -35.46 -31.24
CA TYR A 1063 -15.53 -35.14 -31.47
C TYR A 1063 -14.64 -35.28 -30.23
N LEU A 1064 -15.20 -35.37 -29.02
CA LEU A 1064 -14.49 -35.47 -27.75
C LEU A 1064 -14.88 -36.75 -26.99
N ASP A 1065 -14.52 -37.91 -27.55
CA ASP A 1065 -14.51 -39.18 -26.80
C ASP A 1065 -13.16 -39.33 -26.05
N PRO A 1066 -13.12 -39.24 -24.71
CA PRO A 1066 -11.89 -39.37 -23.93
C PRO A 1066 -11.30 -40.79 -23.95
N ASN A 1067 -12.06 -41.80 -24.39
CA ASN A 1067 -11.59 -43.19 -24.54
C ASN A 1067 -10.84 -43.41 -25.86
N LYS A 1068 -10.89 -42.45 -26.79
CA LYS A 1068 -10.27 -42.56 -28.11
C LYS A 1068 -8.75 -42.40 -28.03
N ALA A 1069 -8.02 -43.44 -28.40
CA ALA A 1069 -6.56 -43.43 -28.41
C ALA A 1069 -6.00 -42.24 -29.23
N GLY A 1070 -5.10 -41.45 -28.61
CA GLY A 1070 -4.55 -40.23 -29.21
C GLY A 1070 -5.28 -38.93 -28.84
N PHE A 1071 -6.36 -38.96 -28.05
CA PHE A 1071 -7.15 -37.79 -27.64
C PHE A 1071 -6.32 -36.54 -27.29
N ALA A 1072 -5.31 -36.67 -26.42
CA ALA A 1072 -4.48 -35.54 -26.00
C ALA A 1072 -3.66 -34.85 -27.12
N GLN A 1073 -3.40 -35.54 -28.24
CA GLN A 1073 -2.72 -34.99 -29.42
C GLN A 1073 -3.69 -34.43 -30.46
N GLU A 1074 -4.92 -34.96 -30.55
CA GLU A 1074 -5.97 -34.42 -31.43
C GLU A 1074 -6.86 -33.34 -30.77
N TYR A 1075 -6.82 -33.15 -29.45
CA TYR A 1075 -7.75 -32.27 -28.70
C TYR A 1075 -7.91 -30.86 -29.33
N THR A 1076 -6.80 -30.16 -29.63
CA THR A 1076 -6.83 -28.82 -30.22
C THR A 1076 -7.36 -28.82 -31.66
N LYS A 1077 -7.35 -29.95 -32.36
CA LYS A 1077 -7.98 -30.13 -33.68
C LYS A 1077 -9.47 -30.43 -33.52
N ALA A 1078 -9.83 -31.40 -32.67
CA ALA A 1078 -11.22 -31.74 -32.34
C ALA A 1078 -12.03 -30.53 -31.86
N MET A 1079 -11.46 -29.70 -30.98
CA MET A 1079 -12.07 -28.45 -30.53
C MET A 1079 -12.32 -27.46 -31.70
N ARG A 1080 -11.34 -27.26 -32.59
CA ARG A 1080 -11.49 -26.37 -33.75
C ARG A 1080 -12.52 -26.89 -34.75
N ASP A 1081 -12.50 -28.19 -35.06
CA ASP A 1081 -13.49 -28.82 -35.94
C ASP A 1081 -14.90 -28.77 -35.31
N CYS A 1082 -14.99 -28.83 -33.98
CA CYS A 1082 -16.24 -28.65 -33.25
C CYS A 1082 -16.77 -27.22 -33.29
N THR A 1083 -15.94 -26.20 -32.98
CA THR A 1083 -16.32 -24.78 -33.14
C THR A 1083 -16.78 -24.49 -34.57
N LYS A 1084 -16.08 -25.05 -35.57
CA LYS A 1084 -16.41 -24.90 -37.00
C LYS A 1084 -17.72 -25.59 -37.40
N ALA A 1085 -18.13 -26.64 -36.69
CA ALA A 1085 -19.39 -27.34 -36.91
C ALA A 1085 -20.61 -26.60 -36.31
N CYS A 1086 -20.45 -25.90 -35.18
CA CYS A 1086 -21.52 -25.10 -34.57
C CYS A 1086 -21.56 -23.62 -35.00
N GLY A 1087 -20.49 -23.09 -35.61
CA GLY A 1087 -20.43 -21.72 -36.13
C GLY A 1087 -21.65 -21.27 -36.94
N PRO A 1088 -22.20 -22.07 -37.87
CA PRO A 1088 -23.40 -21.71 -38.64
C PRO A 1088 -24.65 -21.42 -37.80
N PHE A 1089 -24.79 -22.00 -36.60
CA PHE A 1089 -25.90 -21.70 -35.69
C PHE A 1089 -25.74 -20.35 -34.97
N VAL A 1090 -24.49 -19.90 -34.78
CA VAL A 1090 -24.20 -18.55 -34.24
C VAL A 1090 -24.44 -17.50 -35.33
N GLU A 1091 -24.03 -17.79 -36.56
CA GLU A 1091 -24.31 -16.92 -37.72
C GLU A 1091 -25.80 -16.82 -38.11
N ASP A 1092 -26.65 -17.81 -37.76
CA ASP A 1092 -28.09 -17.75 -38.05
C ASP A 1092 -28.85 -16.87 -37.03
N LEU A 1093 -28.36 -16.78 -35.79
CA LEU A 1093 -28.86 -15.80 -34.80
C LEU A 1093 -28.61 -14.37 -35.30
N ASP A 1094 -27.41 -14.10 -35.82
CA ASP A 1094 -26.97 -12.80 -36.37
C ASP A 1094 -27.74 -12.38 -37.64
N LYS A 1095 -28.53 -13.29 -38.22
CA LYS A 1095 -29.36 -13.06 -39.43
C LYS A 1095 -30.87 -13.01 -39.14
N ARG A 1096 -31.30 -13.25 -37.90
CA ARG A 1096 -32.72 -13.21 -37.49
C ARG A 1096 -33.12 -11.81 -37.01
N ASP A 1097 -33.15 -10.89 -37.97
CA ASP A 1097 -33.37 -9.44 -37.85
C ASP A 1097 -34.83 -9.05 -37.48
N LYS A 1098 -35.44 -9.80 -36.55
CA LYS A 1098 -36.87 -9.71 -36.17
C LYS A 1098 -37.18 -9.90 -34.68
N CYS A 1099 -36.18 -10.08 -33.82
CA CYS A 1099 -36.35 -10.05 -32.36
C CYS A 1099 -35.93 -8.72 -31.72
N ILE A 1100 -35.43 -7.75 -32.51
CA ILE A 1100 -35.08 -6.40 -32.06
C ILE A 1100 -35.79 -5.37 -32.94
N THR A 1101 -37.07 -5.11 -32.67
CA THR A 1101 -37.80 -3.97 -33.23
C THR A 1101 -38.55 -3.23 -32.13
N THR A 1102 -38.28 -1.94 -32.03
CA THR A 1102 -38.86 -1.01 -31.06
C THR A 1102 -40.37 -0.92 -31.15
N ASN A 1103 -41.06 -0.83 -29.99
CA ASN A 1103 -42.17 0.09 -29.86
C ASN A 1103 -42.43 0.48 -28.40
N ALA A 1104 -42.00 1.69 -28.03
CA ALA A 1104 -42.50 2.41 -26.87
C ALA A 1104 -43.13 3.71 -27.39
N THR A 1105 -44.45 3.82 -27.34
CA THR A 1105 -45.18 5.00 -27.85
C THR A 1105 -46.35 5.37 -26.94
N GLU A 1106 -46.17 6.49 -26.25
CA GLU A 1106 -47.18 7.48 -25.83
C GLU A 1106 -48.53 7.01 -25.24
N HIS A 1107 -48.75 7.38 -23.97
CA HIS A 1107 -50.07 7.84 -23.56
C HIS A 1107 -50.40 9.17 -24.26
N LYS A 1108 -51.60 9.27 -24.86
CA LYS A 1108 -52.32 10.53 -25.07
C LYS A 1108 -53.79 10.34 -24.70
N GLU A 1109 -54.34 11.25 -23.91
CA GLU A 1109 -55.76 11.28 -23.57
C GLU A 1109 -56.62 11.85 -24.70
N ALA A 1110 -57.94 11.67 -24.60
CA ALA A 1110 -58.89 12.01 -25.66
C ALA A 1110 -59.07 13.53 -25.84
N GLY A 1111 -59.38 13.94 -27.08
CA GLY A 1111 -59.70 15.33 -27.42
C GLY A 1111 -61.19 15.58 -27.68
N SER A 1112 -61.69 16.74 -27.26
CA SER A 1112 -62.96 17.31 -27.73
C SER A 1112 -63.00 18.83 -27.53
N GLY A 1113 -63.45 19.59 -28.54
CA GLY A 1113 -63.68 21.04 -28.44
C GLY A 1113 -62.68 21.87 -29.25
N GLY A 1114 -63.10 22.38 -30.42
CA GLY A 1114 -62.26 23.18 -31.32
C GLY A 1114 -62.29 24.69 -31.05
N GLY A 1115 -61.39 25.44 -31.69
CA GLY A 1115 -61.32 26.90 -31.61
C GLY A 1115 -60.25 27.51 -32.52
N THR A 1116 -60.70 28.17 -33.59
CA THR A 1116 -59.93 28.92 -34.61
C THR A 1116 -58.70 29.73 -34.16
N GLY A 1117 -57.59 29.65 -34.90
CA GLY A 1117 -56.44 30.57 -34.82
C GLY A 1117 -55.43 30.34 -35.97
N ASP A 1118 -54.79 31.40 -36.48
CA ASP A 1118 -53.98 31.39 -37.72
C ASP A 1118 -52.49 31.80 -37.47
N LYS A 1119 -51.61 31.39 -38.41
CA LYS A 1119 -50.21 31.79 -38.68
C LYS A 1119 -49.06 30.97 -38.05
N SER A 1120 -47.88 31.15 -38.65
CA SER A 1120 -46.89 30.09 -38.96
C SER A 1120 -45.42 30.50 -38.70
N LYS A 1121 -44.49 29.54 -38.49
CA LYS A 1121 -43.04 29.63 -38.85
C LYS A 1121 -42.20 28.36 -38.57
N ASP A 1122 -41.07 28.22 -39.30
CA ASP A 1122 -39.73 27.61 -38.99
C ASP A 1122 -39.61 26.16 -38.40
N ASP A 1123 -38.56 25.32 -38.62
CA ASP A 1123 -37.53 25.12 -39.68
C ASP A 1123 -36.73 23.77 -39.45
N GLY A 1124 -35.96 23.25 -40.44
CA GLY A 1124 -34.91 22.19 -40.30
C GLY A 1124 -35.31 20.70 -40.46
N GLY A 1125 -34.42 19.71 -40.71
CA GLY A 1125 -32.98 19.72 -41.10
C GLY A 1125 -32.08 18.71 -40.33
N ASP A 1126 -31.42 17.73 -41.01
CA ASP A 1126 -30.50 16.75 -40.35
C ASP A 1126 -29.42 16.14 -41.30
N GLY A 1127 -28.34 15.57 -40.73
CA GLY A 1127 -27.49 14.57 -41.39
C GLY A 1127 -26.05 14.41 -40.87
N SER A 1128 -25.61 13.19 -40.54
CA SER A 1128 -24.26 12.64 -40.81
C SER A 1128 -24.12 11.16 -40.36
N SER A 1129 -23.30 10.34 -41.05
CA SER A 1129 -22.93 9.01 -40.54
C SER A 1129 -21.55 8.53 -41.02
N ALA A 1130 -20.67 8.19 -40.08
CA ALA A 1130 -19.34 7.62 -40.34
C ALA A 1130 -18.84 6.63 -39.27
N ALA A 1131 -19.56 6.44 -38.16
CA ALA A 1131 -19.11 5.65 -37.01
C ALA A 1131 -19.43 4.13 -37.10
N ALA A 1132 -20.34 3.72 -37.99
CA ALA A 1132 -21.04 2.44 -37.91
C ALA A 1132 -20.25 1.16 -38.27
N ARG A 1133 -18.97 1.25 -38.65
CA ARG A 1133 -18.16 0.07 -39.03
C ARG A 1133 -17.10 -0.37 -37.99
N GLY A 1134 -16.93 0.37 -36.90
CA GLY A 1134 -16.02 -0.01 -35.82
C GLY A 1134 -16.59 -1.04 -34.83
N MET A 1135 -17.90 -0.99 -34.57
CA MET A 1135 -18.55 -1.77 -33.49
C MET A 1135 -18.96 -3.20 -33.89
N LEU A 1136 -19.03 -3.53 -35.18
CA LEU A 1136 -19.40 -4.87 -35.64
C LEU A 1136 -18.28 -5.92 -35.47
N ALA A 1137 -17.02 -5.48 -35.33
CA ALA A 1137 -15.89 -6.40 -35.13
C ALA A 1137 -15.78 -6.94 -33.69
N THR A 1138 -16.21 -6.17 -32.69
CA THR A 1138 -16.11 -6.55 -31.27
C THR A 1138 -17.21 -7.51 -30.83
N ALA A 1139 -18.41 -7.42 -31.41
CA ALA A 1139 -19.52 -8.35 -31.13
C ALA A 1139 -19.15 -9.82 -31.45
N GLY A 1140 -18.56 -10.06 -32.63
CA GLY A 1140 -18.13 -11.41 -33.05
C GLY A 1140 -17.04 -12.00 -32.15
N GLN A 1141 -16.16 -11.18 -31.58
CA GLN A 1141 -15.13 -11.64 -30.63
C GLN A 1141 -15.73 -11.96 -29.25
N ALA A 1142 -16.69 -11.15 -28.77
CA ALA A 1142 -17.39 -11.42 -27.51
C ALA A 1142 -18.16 -12.74 -27.56
N GLY A 1143 -18.90 -13.01 -28.64
CA GLY A 1143 -19.61 -14.27 -28.85
C GLY A 1143 -18.66 -15.49 -28.89
N ALA A 1144 -17.50 -15.35 -29.53
CA ALA A 1144 -16.49 -16.41 -29.57
C ALA A 1144 -15.84 -16.68 -28.19
N MET A 1145 -15.57 -15.63 -27.39
CA MET A 1145 -15.04 -15.79 -26.04
C MET A 1145 -16.08 -16.40 -25.08
N LEU A 1146 -17.35 -15.98 -25.15
CA LEU A 1146 -18.43 -16.56 -24.35
C LEU A 1146 -18.65 -18.03 -24.70
N ALA A 1147 -18.68 -18.40 -26.00
CA ALA A 1147 -18.76 -19.80 -26.41
C ALA A 1147 -17.56 -20.62 -25.91
N ALA A 1148 -16.34 -20.07 -25.91
CA ALA A 1148 -15.16 -20.73 -25.36
C ALA A 1148 -15.26 -20.92 -23.83
N TRP A 1149 -15.78 -19.93 -23.08
CA TRP A 1149 -16.05 -20.05 -21.65
C TRP A 1149 -17.14 -21.08 -21.35
N SER A 1150 -18.25 -21.09 -22.11
CA SER A 1150 -19.31 -22.09 -21.95
C SER A 1150 -18.84 -23.52 -22.26
N LEU A 1151 -17.95 -23.72 -23.24
CA LEU A 1151 -17.32 -25.03 -23.45
C LEU A 1151 -16.32 -25.38 -22.34
N ALA A 1152 -15.53 -24.43 -21.84
CA ALA A 1152 -14.62 -24.67 -20.72
C ALA A 1152 -15.36 -25.07 -19.43
N TRP A 1153 -16.53 -24.48 -19.18
CA TRP A 1153 -17.39 -24.77 -18.03
C TRP A 1153 -18.25 -26.04 -18.18
N LEU A 1154 -18.35 -26.60 -19.40
CA LEU A 1154 -18.97 -27.90 -19.69
C LEU A 1154 -17.97 -29.06 -19.81
N VAL A 1155 -16.66 -28.76 -19.71
CA VAL A 1155 -15.55 -29.72 -19.77
C VAL A 1155 -14.85 -29.88 -18.40
N MET A 1156 -15.14 -28.97 -17.45
CA MET A 1156 -14.87 -29.14 -16.01
C MET A 1156 -16.03 -29.86 -15.31
#